data_AF-A0A8S3TXZ0-F1
#
_entry.id   AF-A0A8S3TXZ0-F1
#
_cell.length_a   1.000
_cell.length_b   1.000
_cell.length_c   1.000
_cell.angle_alpha   90.00
_cell.angle_beta   90.00
_cell.angle_gamma   90.00
#
_symmetry.space_group_name_H-M   'P 1'
#
loop_
_entity.id
_entity.type
_entity.pdbx_description
1 polymer ?
#
loop_
_entity_poly.entity_id
_entity_poly.type
_entity_poly.pdbx_seq_one_letter_code
_entity_poly.pdbx_strand_id
1 'polypeptide(L)'
;MVVINTFLLFSLTQLVPGILTQPLPGIHTSVGLINGFVDLVNFNVNGRRGFVSKYLGIPYAVPPVGNLRFRKPKPAPRFKQPFNATQFGPGCLQNKFLMSLWLPGRDLLSEDCLTLNIFVPIHTVVAGKYPVTINYRLGPFGFLATKDPDSLGNLGLWDQQLAIKWVHENIDFFGGDSNRITLFGESAGGGSTVYQAMYPGNKGLFSRTISESGVAMSAWGYNTRDKMLDFTKRMATNLKCPTTNDRDMLACMRNMPAQDIVDKSRVGTESENLFRPEFVPAPDDEFISQYAPDIFTKPCSISDQTGSVFDNIDMAFVALTGDGTVVTGATMLPYVKKHMSKTMSPDDVIEKFVIPHILSDSFNVTSPELAKIMNYVYGDWNKTLGNNSYQTKLLNVDTDYSFFIPIINTAIAHAQREKGKKTYLLGFEKHSSFTLPLDYKPPNLHADEIPYFFGFPDSMMKPFAMSRTNITAEEIQLSKKLMDYIANFAYTGDPNLPIPPDVKWLPYDVENEHYLRVGETIETGSHMLPMRTAFWTKYIPEYLKMTKTCTISHGLLPNIGPSNVIENSCGFDPNGTSCIGCGLQEEFYNCADISIGGDDVSKNTYNTPHILKPTLEQNVMDITNRMLKQNTTELTVEQTNVGYVERTQSSRNHLSNYTNQLTEPAKKI
;
A
#
# COMPACT_ATOMS: atom_id res chain seq x y z
N MET A 1 3.98 -5.12 19.90
CA MET A 1 3.50 -4.88 18.52
C MET A 1 2.05 -5.30 18.45
N VAL A 2 1.15 -4.40 18.05
CA VAL A 2 -0.25 -4.75 17.76
C VAL A 2 -0.33 -5.04 16.27
N VAL A 3 -0.57 -6.30 15.94
CA VAL A 3 -0.70 -6.78 14.56
C VAL A 3 -2.15 -6.62 14.12
N ILE A 4 -2.38 -5.67 13.21
CA ILE A 4 -3.65 -5.45 12.54
C ILE A 4 -3.59 -6.21 11.21
N ASN A 5 -4.29 -7.33 11.13
CA ASN A 5 -4.28 -8.13 9.91
C ASN A 5 -5.71 -8.37 9.42
N THR A 6 -5.94 -8.12 8.14
CA THR A 6 -7.23 -8.37 7.47
C THR A 6 -7.46 -9.87 7.28
N PHE A 7 -6.39 -10.67 7.26
CA PHE A 7 -6.44 -12.12 7.25
C PHE A 7 -5.83 -12.68 8.53
N LEU A 8 -6.53 -13.64 9.12
CA LEU A 8 -6.23 -14.32 10.39
C LEU A 8 -4.95 -15.18 10.31
N LEU A 9 -3.80 -14.56 10.06
CA LEU A 9 -2.49 -15.20 10.03
C LEU A 9 -2.03 -15.71 11.41
N PHE A 10 -2.77 -15.40 12.48
CA PHE A 10 -2.38 -15.75 13.85
C PHE A 10 -3.31 -16.66 14.64
N SER A 11 -4.38 -17.18 14.06
CA SER A 11 -5.18 -18.17 14.79
C SER A 11 -4.51 -19.55 14.69
N LEU A 12 -4.43 -20.28 15.79
CA LEU A 12 -3.91 -21.64 15.83
C LEU A 12 -5.09 -22.60 15.66
N THR A 13 -5.03 -23.48 14.67
CA THR A 13 -5.78 -24.74 14.65
C THR A 13 -4.77 -25.78 14.15
N GLN A 14 -4.47 -26.92 14.79
CA GLN A 14 -5.04 -27.65 15.91
C GLN A 14 -3.86 -28.20 16.73
N LEU A 15 -3.93 -28.14 18.07
CA LEU A 15 -3.05 -28.97 18.89
C LEU A 15 -3.55 -30.41 18.77
N VAL A 16 -2.71 -31.25 18.18
CA VAL A 16 -2.67 -32.67 18.56
C VAL A 16 -2.53 -32.70 20.09
N PRO A 17 -3.42 -33.35 20.84
CA PRO A 17 -3.28 -33.46 22.28
C PRO A 17 -2.02 -34.29 22.57
N GLY A 18 -0.97 -33.67 23.13
CA GLY A 18 0.23 -34.43 23.48
C GLY A 18 1.51 -33.68 23.88
N ILE A 19 1.53 -32.36 24.03
CA ILE A 19 2.75 -31.63 24.44
C ILE A 19 2.43 -30.76 25.66
N LEU A 20 3.34 -30.74 26.65
CA LEU A 20 3.22 -30.09 27.96
C LEU A 20 2.61 -28.67 27.85
N THR A 21 1.32 -28.54 28.09
CA THR A 21 0.66 -27.26 28.37
C THR A 21 0.59 -27.12 29.89
N GLN A 22 1.18 -26.06 30.42
CA GLN A 22 1.10 -25.76 31.86
C GLN A 22 0.19 -24.56 32.08
N PRO A 23 -0.80 -24.65 32.98
CA PRO A 23 -1.62 -23.51 33.34
C PRO A 23 -0.77 -22.45 34.03
N LEU A 24 -1.02 -21.17 33.71
CA LEU A 24 -0.36 -20.05 34.38
C LEU A 24 -1.19 -19.55 35.56
N PRO A 25 -0.55 -18.98 36.60
CA PRO A 25 -1.25 -18.14 37.56
C PRO A 25 -2.00 -17.02 36.81
N GLY A 26 -3.24 -16.73 37.21
CA GLY A 26 -4.03 -15.70 36.56
C GLY A 26 -3.40 -14.30 36.72
N ILE A 27 -3.45 -13.49 35.66
CA ILE A 27 -3.02 -12.10 35.67
C ILE A 27 -4.21 -11.20 36.02
N HIS A 28 -4.03 -10.37 37.05
CA HIS A 28 -4.98 -9.32 37.39
C HIS A 28 -4.77 -8.12 36.47
N THR A 29 -5.74 -7.85 35.60
CA THR A 29 -5.75 -6.70 34.68
C THR A 29 -6.79 -5.66 35.12
N SER A 30 -6.85 -4.52 34.42
CA SER A 30 -7.89 -3.53 34.64
C SER A 30 -9.29 -4.11 34.35
N VAL A 31 -9.40 -5.12 33.47
CA VAL A 31 -10.68 -5.73 33.09
C VAL A 31 -11.03 -6.99 33.91
N GLY A 32 -10.16 -7.45 34.82
CA GLY A 32 -10.41 -8.60 35.68
C GLY A 32 -9.28 -9.63 35.63
N LEU A 33 -9.52 -10.80 36.24
CA LEU A 33 -8.54 -11.88 36.30
C LEU A 33 -8.56 -12.70 35.00
N ILE A 34 -7.41 -12.88 34.37
CA ILE A 34 -7.28 -13.60 33.09
C ILE A 34 -6.29 -14.76 33.27
N ASN A 35 -6.72 -15.98 32.97
CA ASN A 35 -5.91 -17.19 33.02
C ASN A 35 -5.40 -17.54 31.62
N GLY A 36 -4.09 -17.69 31.46
CA GLY A 36 -3.45 -18.15 30.24
C GLY A 36 -2.76 -19.50 30.43
N PHE A 37 -1.93 -19.87 29.46
CA PHE A 37 -1.13 -21.09 29.50
C PHE A 37 0.24 -20.89 28.86
N VAL A 38 1.21 -21.72 29.22
CA VAL A 38 2.50 -21.79 28.53
C VAL A 38 2.42 -22.83 27.42
N ASP A 39 2.92 -22.45 26.25
CA ASP A 39 3.09 -23.34 25.10
C ASP A 39 4.54 -23.36 24.64
N LEU A 40 4.95 -24.51 24.10
CA LEU A 40 6.27 -24.70 23.51
C LEU A 40 6.18 -24.45 22.01
N VAL A 41 6.79 -23.35 21.55
CA VAL A 41 6.78 -22.99 20.13
C VAL A 41 8.08 -23.47 19.49
N ASN A 42 7.95 -24.26 18.42
CA ASN A 42 9.05 -24.61 17.54
C ASN A 42 9.23 -23.49 16.51
N PHE A 43 10.30 -22.72 16.65
CA PHE A 43 10.71 -21.79 15.61
C PHE A 43 11.71 -22.53 14.71
N ASN A 44 11.39 -22.68 13.43
CA ASN A 44 12.31 -23.26 12.44
C ASN A 44 13.60 -22.42 12.35
N VAL A 45 13.48 -21.13 12.63
CA VAL A 45 14.59 -20.19 12.75
C VAL A 45 15.34 -20.41 14.07
N ASN A 46 16.45 -21.16 13.99
CA ASN A 46 17.44 -21.53 15.04
C ASN A 46 17.36 -22.96 15.59
N GLY A 47 16.35 -23.77 15.23
CA GLY A 47 16.12 -25.06 15.88
C GLY A 47 15.90 -24.96 17.40
N ARG A 48 15.65 -23.74 17.90
CA ARG A 48 15.44 -23.42 19.31
C ARG A 48 13.96 -23.55 19.61
N ARG A 49 13.64 -24.27 20.67
CA ARG A 49 12.30 -24.28 21.26
C ARG A 49 12.21 -23.15 22.26
N GLY A 50 11.19 -22.30 22.12
CA GLY A 50 10.92 -21.20 23.04
C GLY A 50 9.62 -21.44 23.79
N PHE A 51 9.57 -21.10 25.07
CA PHE A 51 8.32 -21.06 25.80
C PHE A 51 7.65 -19.71 25.59
N VAL A 52 6.34 -19.73 25.33
CA VAL A 52 5.54 -18.52 25.15
C VAL A 52 4.31 -18.65 26.05
N SER A 53 4.08 -17.68 26.93
CA SER A 53 2.80 -17.54 27.60
C SER A 53 1.77 -16.98 26.62
N LYS A 54 0.65 -17.67 26.47
CA LYS A 54 -0.43 -17.34 25.54
C LYS A 54 -1.70 -16.99 26.32
N TYR A 55 -2.32 -15.89 25.91
CA TYR A 55 -3.64 -15.47 26.36
C TYR A 55 -4.50 -15.23 25.12
N LEU A 56 -5.44 -16.12 24.87
CA LEU A 56 -6.16 -16.22 23.61
C LEU A 56 -7.64 -15.86 23.77
N GLY A 57 -8.22 -15.23 22.75
CA GLY A 57 -9.66 -14.97 22.69
C GLY A 57 -10.17 -13.98 23.74
N ILE A 58 -9.34 -13.05 24.20
CA ILE A 58 -9.76 -12.05 25.20
C ILE A 58 -10.74 -11.06 24.55
N PRO A 59 -11.99 -10.94 25.00
CA PRO A 59 -12.92 -9.96 24.45
C PRO A 59 -12.51 -8.55 24.88
N TYR A 60 -12.27 -7.67 23.90
CA TYR A 60 -12.02 -6.25 24.15
C TYR A 60 -13.29 -5.39 23.97
N ALA A 61 -14.31 -5.94 23.33
CA ALA A 61 -15.60 -5.29 23.10
C ALA A 61 -16.78 -6.21 23.43
N VAL A 62 -17.96 -5.61 23.62
CA VAL A 62 -19.25 -6.33 23.66
C VAL A 62 -19.53 -6.92 22.27
N PRO A 63 -20.09 -8.15 22.18
CA PRO A 63 -20.43 -8.76 20.90
C PRO A 63 -21.33 -7.83 20.04
N PRO A 64 -20.95 -7.50 18.79
CA PRO A 64 -21.68 -6.56 17.95
C PRO A 64 -22.90 -7.21 17.25
N VAL A 65 -23.71 -7.95 18.01
CA VAL A 65 -24.85 -8.75 17.52
C VAL A 65 -26.19 -8.06 17.74
N GLY A 66 -27.20 -8.46 16.96
CA GLY A 66 -28.57 -7.97 17.08
C GLY A 66 -28.65 -6.44 16.98
N ASN A 67 -29.12 -5.78 18.04
CA ASN A 67 -29.24 -4.32 18.07
C ASN A 67 -27.89 -3.57 18.09
N LEU A 68 -26.77 -4.26 18.32
CA LEU A 68 -25.42 -3.70 18.22
C LEU A 68 -24.80 -3.90 16.83
N ARG A 69 -25.43 -4.69 15.96
CA ARG A 69 -24.98 -4.84 14.58
C ARG A 69 -25.07 -3.50 13.86
N PHE A 70 -24.04 -3.19 13.07
CA PHE A 70 -23.88 -1.91 12.38
C PHE A 70 -23.91 -0.71 13.34
N ARG A 71 -23.24 -0.84 14.49
CA ARG A 71 -22.98 0.26 15.42
C ARG A 71 -21.53 0.27 15.87
N LYS A 72 -21.05 1.41 16.38
CA LYS A 72 -19.73 1.51 17.00
C LYS A 72 -19.57 0.47 18.13
N PRO A 73 -18.37 -0.12 18.28
CA PRO A 73 -18.12 -1.09 19.34
C PRO A 73 -18.22 -0.43 20.71
N LYS A 74 -18.55 -1.24 21.71
CA LYS A 74 -18.57 -0.81 23.12
C LYS A 74 -17.56 -1.63 23.90
N PRO A 75 -16.81 -1.03 24.86
CA PRO A 75 -15.86 -1.77 25.68
C PRO A 75 -16.51 -2.98 26.36
N ALA A 76 -15.80 -4.10 26.41
CA ALA A 76 -16.25 -5.28 27.16
C ALA A 76 -16.38 -4.94 28.66
N PRO A 77 -17.40 -5.46 29.37
CA PRO A 77 -17.52 -5.28 30.80
C PRO A 77 -16.39 -6.02 31.53
N ARG A 78 -16.06 -5.56 32.75
CA ARG A 78 -15.09 -6.26 33.60
C ARG A 78 -15.56 -7.69 33.91
N PHE A 79 -14.64 -8.63 33.88
CA PHE A 79 -14.89 -10.03 34.21
C PHE A 79 -15.23 -10.17 35.70
N LYS A 80 -16.42 -10.69 35.99
CA LYS A 80 -16.87 -10.98 37.38
C LYS A 80 -16.21 -12.24 37.95
N GLN A 81 -15.78 -13.14 37.07
CA GLN A 81 -15.11 -14.40 37.36
C GLN A 81 -13.83 -14.48 36.53
N PRO A 82 -12.83 -15.29 36.91
CA PRO A 82 -11.62 -15.46 36.12
C PRO A 82 -11.95 -15.86 34.67
N PHE A 83 -11.45 -15.12 33.69
CA PHE A 83 -11.63 -15.42 32.27
C PHE A 83 -10.57 -16.43 31.81
N ASN A 84 -11.01 -17.52 31.17
CA ASN A 84 -10.11 -18.57 30.70
C ASN A 84 -9.67 -18.32 29.25
N ALA A 85 -8.51 -17.68 29.07
CA ALA A 85 -7.97 -17.24 27.79
C ALA A 85 -7.08 -18.32 27.14
N THR A 86 -7.60 -19.54 26.98
CA THR A 86 -6.82 -20.70 26.48
C THR A 86 -7.18 -21.10 25.05
N GLN A 87 -8.18 -20.47 24.44
CA GLN A 87 -8.65 -20.77 23.09
C GLN A 87 -8.82 -19.48 22.29
N PHE A 88 -8.59 -19.53 20.99
CA PHE A 88 -8.89 -18.38 20.12
C PHE A 88 -10.39 -18.11 20.11
N GLY A 89 -10.73 -16.82 20.04
CA GLY A 89 -12.06 -16.41 19.62
C GLY A 89 -12.33 -16.82 18.17
N PRO A 90 -13.61 -16.88 17.76
CA PRO A 90 -13.98 -17.14 16.38
C PRO A 90 -13.48 -16.01 15.46
N GLY A 91 -13.25 -16.33 14.20
CA GLY A 91 -12.96 -15.31 13.18
C GLY A 91 -14.21 -14.49 12.87
N CYS A 92 -14.03 -13.24 12.45
CA CYS A 92 -15.16 -12.43 11.99
C CYS A 92 -15.77 -12.99 10.70
N LEU A 93 -17.09 -12.88 10.58
CA LEU A 93 -17.83 -13.33 9.40
C LEU A 93 -17.26 -12.75 8.11
N GLN A 94 -17.01 -13.65 7.17
CA GLN A 94 -16.46 -13.37 5.86
C GLN A 94 -16.81 -14.53 4.91
N ASN A 95 -16.57 -14.35 3.62
CA ASN A 95 -16.85 -15.38 2.64
C ASN A 95 -15.96 -16.62 2.88
N LYS A 96 -16.57 -17.76 3.20
CA LYS A 96 -15.86 -19.01 3.53
C LYS A 96 -14.97 -19.52 2.40
N PHE A 97 -15.40 -19.36 1.15
CA PHE A 97 -14.60 -19.77 -0.02
C PHE A 97 -13.34 -18.93 -0.11
N LEU A 98 -13.46 -17.60 -0.08
CA LEU A 98 -12.29 -16.70 -0.06
C LEU A 98 -11.38 -17.03 1.12
N MET A 99 -11.91 -17.17 2.33
CA MET A 99 -11.13 -17.55 3.49
C MET A 99 -10.42 -18.90 3.30
N SER A 100 -11.06 -19.91 2.72
CA SER A 100 -10.46 -21.23 2.50
C SER A 100 -9.30 -21.22 1.50
N LEU A 101 -9.24 -20.23 0.59
CA LEU A 101 -8.11 -20.04 -0.31
C LEU A 101 -6.86 -19.54 0.42
N TRP A 102 -7.04 -18.78 1.51
CA TRP A 102 -5.95 -18.17 2.27
C TRP A 102 -5.63 -18.91 3.58
N LEU A 103 -6.62 -19.56 4.21
CA LEU A 103 -6.55 -20.20 5.53
C LEU A 103 -7.42 -21.48 5.59
N PRO A 104 -7.02 -22.59 4.94
CA PRO A 104 -7.76 -23.84 5.01
C PRO A 104 -7.81 -24.43 6.44
N GLY A 105 -8.96 -24.97 6.85
CA GLY A 105 -9.16 -25.61 8.16
C GLY A 105 -9.63 -24.69 9.29
N ARG A 106 -10.22 -23.53 8.96
CA ARG A 106 -10.77 -22.52 9.87
C ARG A 106 -12.28 -22.41 9.71
N ASP A 107 -13.05 -23.17 10.48
CA ASP A 107 -14.50 -23.23 10.24
C ASP A 107 -15.34 -22.38 11.21
N LEU A 108 -14.76 -21.90 12.31
CA LEU A 108 -15.49 -21.15 13.33
C LEU A 108 -15.48 -19.65 13.06
N LEU A 109 -16.52 -19.19 12.35
CA LEU A 109 -16.82 -17.78 12.11
C LEU A 109 -18.03 -17.33 12.90
N SER A 110 -18.00 -16.11 13.43
CA SER A 110 -19.08 -15.52 14.22
C SER A 110 -19.14 -13.99 14.05
N GLU A 111 -20.30 -13.39 14.31
CA GLU A 111 -20.39 -11.94 14.54
C GLU A 111 -19.77 -11.54 15.89
N ASP A 112 -19.84 -12.43 16.87
CA ASP A 112 -19.13 -12.27 18.14
C ASP A 112 -17.66 -12.64 17.95
N CYS A 113 -16.89 -11.73 17.35
CA CYS A 113 -15.50 -11.96 16.97
C CYS A 113 -14.52 -10.92 17.51
N LEU A 114 -14.97 -9.93 18.30
CA LEU A 114 -14.15 -8.81 18.77
C LEU A 114 -13.24 -9.21 19.94
N THR A 115 -12.26 -10.05 19.62
CA THR A 115 -11.29 -10.61 20.55
C THR A 115 -9.86 -10.29 20.15
N LEU A 116 -8.96 -10.30 21.11
CA LEU A 116 -7.51 -10.19 20.90
C LEU A 116 -6.75 -11.35 21.55
N ASN A 117 -5.52 -11.56 21.09
CA ASN A 117 -4.62 -12.57 21.60
C ASN A 117 -3.27 -11.94 21.97
N ILE A 118 -2.69 -12.33 23.09
CA ILE A 118 -1.41 -11.82 23.60
C ILE A 118 -0.42 -12.98 23.68
N PHE A 119 0.77 -12.76 23.11
CA PHE A 119 1.89 -13.70 23.13
C PHE A 119 3.04 -13.07 23.90
N VAL A 120 3.49 -13.74 24.97
CA VAL A 120 4.54 -13.27 25.87
C VAL A 120 5.71 -14.28 25.83
N PRO A 121 6.82 -13.97 25.16
CA PRO A 121 8.00 -14.83 25.15
C PRO A 121 8.62 -14.97 26.54
N ILE A 122 9.00 -16.20 26.93
CA ILE A 122 9.66 -16.50 28.20
C ILE A 122 11.16 -16.70 27.96
N HIS A 123 12.01 -15.99 28.71
CA HIS A 123 13.48 -16.07 28.65
C HIS A 123 14.12 -15.83 27.26
N THR A 124 13.69 -14.80 26.53
CA THR A 124 14.40 -14.36 25.33
C THR A 124 15.48 -13.32 25.66
N VAL A 125 16.68 -13.53 25.11
CA VAL A 125 17.83 -12.59 25.20
C VAL A 125 17.50 -11.20 24.65
N VAL A 126 16.42 -11.09 23.86
CA VAL A 126 15.80 -9.82 23.51
C VAL A 126 14.55 -9.64 24.39
N ALA A 127 14.70 -8.88 25.47
CA ALA A 127 13.61 -8.55 26.38
C ALA A 127 12.57 -7.63 25.70
N GLY A 128 11.28 -7.86 25.95
CA GLY A 128 10.22 -6.85 25.72
C GLY A 128 9.43 -6.90 24.41
N LYS A 129 9.30 -8.06 23.74
CA LYS A 129 8.53 -8.18 22.50
C LYS A 129 7.21 -8.94 22.72
N TYR A 130 6.10 -8.21 22.79
CA TYR A 130 4.76 -8.79 22.96
C TYR A 130 3.94 -8.60 21.68
N PRO A 131 3.85 -9.63 20.82
CA PRO A 131 2.85 -9.64 19.75
C PRO A 131 1.46 -9.68 20.36
N VAL A 132 0.61 -8.74 19.94
CA VAL A 132 -0.82 -8.73 20.19
C VAL A 132 -1.50 -8.82 18.85
N THR A 133 -2.46 -9.73 18.67
CA THR A 133 -3.23 -9.85 17.43
C THR A 133 -4.68 -9.53 17.72
N ILE A 134 -5.34 -8.82 16.82
CA ILE A 134 -6.73 -8.37 17.01
C ILE A 134 -7.62 -8.88 15.88
N ASN A 135 -8.85 -9.23 16.21
CA ASN A 135 -9.93 -9.39 15.25
C ASN A 135 -10.78 -8.13 15.22
N TYR A 136 -11.21 -7.69 14.05
CA TYR A 136 -12.12 -6.56 13.84
C TYR A 136 -13.14 -6.90 12.76
N ARG A 137 -14.31 -6.24 12.76
CA ARG A 137 -15.37 -6.55 11.78
C ARG A 137 -14.89 -6.31 10.35
N LEU A 138 -15.28 -7.22 9.46
CA LEU A 138 -14.91 -7.23 8.04
C LEU A 138 -16.12 -6.98 7.14
N GLY A 139 -15.86 -6.63 5.87
CA GLY A 139 -16.87 -6.46 4.83
C GLY A 139 -18.03 -5.54 5.27
N PRO A 140 -19.30 -5.86 4.96
CA PRO A 140 -20.43 -5.01 5.32
C PRO A 140 -20.62 -4.87 6.84
N PHE A 141 -20.18 -5.83 7.66
CA PHE A 141 -20.28 -5.68 9.13
C PHE A 141 -19.35 -4.60 9.67
N GLY A 142 -18.20 -4.39 9.02
CA GLY A 142 -17.20 -3.41 9.42
C GLY A 142 -17.28 -2.09 8.67
N PHE A 143 -17.78 -2.07 7.43
CA PHE A 143 -17.56 -0.92 6.54
C PHE A 143 -18.80 -0.44 5.79
N LEU A 144 -19.99 -1.02 5.98
CA LEU A 144 -21.19 -0.42 5.37
C LEU A 144 -21.46 0.97 5.94
N ALA A 145 -21.90 1.88 5.06
CA ALA A 145 -22.15 3.27 5.40
C ALA A 145 -23.57 3.68 4.98
N THR A 146 -24.19 4.50 5.82
CA THR A 146 -25.48 5.14 5.59
C THR A 146 -25.41 6.62 5.97
N LYS A 147 -26.52 7.34 5.86
CA LYS A 147 -26.67 8.68 6.45
C LYS A 147 -27.24 8.63 7.88
N ASP A 148 -27.61 7.44 8.37
CA ASP A 148 -28.06 7.28 9.75
C ASP A 148 -26.84 7.25 10.71
N PRO A 149 -26.88 8.01 11.83
CA PRO A 149 -25.77 8.05 12.80
C PRO A 149 -25.41 6.70 13.42
N ASP A 150 -26.30 5.70 13.39
CA ASP A 150 -25.96 4.36 13.85
C ASP A 150 -24.84 3.74 13.01
N SER A 151 -24.76 4.04 11.70
CA SER A 151 -23.78 3.43 10.80
C SER A 151 -23.33 4.41 9.70
N LEU A 152 -22.37 5.27 10.03
CA LEU A 152 -21.74 6.18 9.06
C LEU A 152 -20.62 5.53 8.24
N GLY A 153 -20.20 4.30 8.60
CA GLY A 153 -19.06 3.62 8.01
C GLY A 153 -17.98 3.29 9.05
N ASN A 154 -16.86 2.74 8.58
CA ASN A 154 -15.60 2.58 9.35
C ASN A 154 -15.69 1.88 10.71
N LEU A 155 -16.73 1.09 10.97
CA LEU A 155 -16.91 0.37 12.22
C LEU A 155 -15.75 -0.61 12.51
N GLY A 156 -15.14 -1.19 11.48
CA GLY A 156 -13.92 -1.98 11.60
C GLY A 156 -12.70 -1.17 12.06
N LEU A 157 -12.58 0.11 11.66
CA LEU A 157 -11.53 1.01 12.18
C LEU A 157 -11.80 1.40 13.63
N TRP A 158 -13.07 1.59 14.01
CA TRP A 158 -13.47 1.80 15.40
C TRP A 158 -13.20 0.57 16.29
N ASP A 159 -13.37 -0.64 15.77
CA ASP A 159 -13.01 -1.88 16.46
C ASP A 159 -11.51 -1.93 16.75
N GLN A 160 -10.68 -1.64 15.74
CA GLN A 160 -9.23 -1.56 15.88
C GLN A 160 -8.82 -0.49 16.90
N GLN A 161 -9.43 0.70 16.84
CA GLN A 161 -9.17 1.79 17.78
C GLN A 161 -9.46 1.39 19.23
N LEU A 162 -10.60 0.72 19.46
CA LEU A 162 -10.96 0.23 20.78
C LEU A 162 -9.98 -0.86 21.27
N ALA A 163 -9.52 -1.75 20.38
CA ALA A 163 -8.52 -2.74 20.71
C ALA A 163 -7.16 -2.11 21.05
N ILE A 164 -6.72 -1.10 20.30
CA ILE A 164 -5.49 -0.34 20.57
C ILE A 164 -5.58 0.32 21.95
N LYS A 165 -6.71 0.96 22.27
CA LYS A 165 -6.97 1.54 23.59
C LYS A 165 -6.92 0.48 24.69
N TRP A 166 -7.55 -0.68 24.48
CA TRP A 166 -7.51 -1.79 25.43
C TRP A 166 -6.07 -2.23 25.69
N VAL A 167 -5.25 -2.37 24.64
CA VAL A 167 -3.84 -2.77 24.77
C VAL A 167 -3.06 -1.72 25.55
N HIS A 168 -3.19 -0.43 25.19
CA HIS A 168 -2.56 0.66 25.91
C HIS A 168 -2.91 0.66 27.42
N GLU A 169 -4.16 0.37 27.77
CA GLU A 169 -4.62 0.34 29.16
C GLU A 169 -4.25 -0.94 29.94
N ASN A 170 -3.86 -2.03 29.26
CA ASN A 170 -3.72 -3.35 29.90
C ASN A 170 -2.39 -4.07 29.67
N ILE A 171 -1.59 -3.70 28.67
CA ILE A 171 -0.42 -4.51 28.28
C ILE A 171 0.66 -4.55 29.37
N ASP A 172 0.74 -3.51 30.22
CA ASP A 172 1.70 -3.44 31.33
C ASP A 172 1.48 -4.58 32.35
N PHE A 173 0.23 -5.04 32.54
CA PHE A 173 -0.07 -6.20 33.42
C PHE A 173 0.52 -7.51 32.88
N PHE A 174 0.80 -7.59 31.58
CA PHE A 174 1.42 -8.74 30.92
C PHE A 174 2.95 -8.58 30.78
N GLY A 175 3.53 -7.53 31.38
CA GLY A 175 4.95 -7.19 31.27
C GLY A 175 5.30 -6.32 30.06
N GLY A 176 4.30 -5.84 29.32
CA GLY A 176 4.45 -4.92 28.20
C GLY A 176 4.87 -3.50 28.60
N ASP A 177 4.93 -2.63 27.59
CA ASP A 177 5.17 -1.20 27.76
C ASP A 177 4.17 -0.43 26.90
N SER A 178 3.15 0.13 27.56
CA SER A 178 2.11 0.95 26.96
C SER A 178 2.66 2.18 26.22
N ASN A 179 3.85 2.68 26.57
CA ASN A 179 4.47 3.84 25.90
C ASN A 179 5.30 3.47 24.66
N ARG A 180 5.40 2.18 24.31
CA ARG A 180 6.17 1.70 23.15
C ARG A 180 5.36 0.73 22.29
N ILE A 181 4.10 1.08 22.06
CA ILE A 181 3.25 0.34 21.14
C ILE A 181 3.64 0.69 19.69
N THR A 182 3.81 -0.36 18.88
CA THR A 182 3.98 -0.27 17.42
C THR A 182 2.83 -1.01 16.76
N LEU A 183 2.12 -0.34 15.87
CA LEU A 183 1.14 -0.99 14.99
C LEU A 183 1.88 -1.63 13.83
N PHE A 184 1.51 -2.84 13.47
CA PHE A 184 2.14 -3.62 12.40
C PHE A 184 1.02 -4.22 11.56
N GLY A 185 1.05 -4.09 10.24
CA GLY A 185 0.00 -4.64 9.41
C GLY A 185 0.42 -4.75 7.96
N GLU A 186 -0.16 -5.76 7.30
CA GLU A 186 0.08 -6.08 5.90
C GLU A 186 -1.20 -5.90 5.08
N SER A 187 -1.06 -5.46 3.83
CA SER A 187 -2.16 -5.20 2.91
C SER A 187 -3.17 -4.22 3.51
N ALA A 188 -4.46 -4.57 3.56
CA ALA A 188 -5.48 -3.76 4.23
C ALA A 188 -5.22 -3.58 5.75
N GLY A 189 -4.42 -4.44 6.38
CA GLY A 189 -3.84 -4.22 7.70
C GLY A 189 -2.81 -3.09 7.71
N GLY A 190 -1.94 -3.01 6.71
CA GLY A 190 -1.00 -1.90 6.50
C GLY A 190 -1.74 -0.59 6.31
N GLY A 191 -2.74 -0.57 5.42
CA GLY A 191 -3.65 0.56 5.25
C GLY A 191 -4.35 0.96 6.55
N SER A 192 -4.77 -0.01 7.37
CA SER A 192 -5.33 0.25 8.70
C SER A 192 -4.32 0.93 9.62
N THR A 193 -3.03 0.56 9.63
CA THR A 193 -2.03 1.24 10.45
C THR A 193 -1.93 2.73 10.12
N VAL A 194 -1.99 3.09 8.83
CA VAL A 194 -1.98 4.47 8.37
C VAL A 194 -3.27 5.20 8.76
N TYR A 195 -4.44 4.58 8.62
CA TYR A 195 -5.70 5.17 9.10
C TYR A 195 -5.69 5.43 10.61
N GLN A 196 -5.14 4.50 11.40
CA GLN A 196 -5.01 4.69 12.84
C GLN A 196 -4.02 5.82 13.18
N ALA A 197 -2.92 5.95 12.43
CA ALA A 197 -1.95 7.06 12.59
C ALA A 197 -2.55 8.42 12.25
N MET A 198 -3.45 8.48 11.25
CA MET A 198 -4.12 9.71 10.85
C MET A 198 -5.26 10.14 11.80
N TYR A 199 -5.80 9.22 12.61
CA TYR A 199 -6.93 9.51 13.48
C TYR A 199 -6.48 10.27 14.75
N PRO A 200 -6.88 11.54 14.96
CA PRO A 200 -6.38 12.34 16.09
C PRO A 200 -6.74 11.78 17.47
N GLY A 201 -7.81 10.98 17.57
CA GLY A 201 -8.22 10.34 18.82
C GLY A 201 -7.27 9.24 19.30
N ASN A 202 -6.26 8.87 18.50
CA ASN A 202 -5.22 7.93 18.88
C ASN A 202 -3.97 8.58 19.48
N LYS A 203 -3.99 9.90 19.67
CA LYS A 203 -2.83 10.63 20.16
C LYS A 203 -2.26 10.03 21.45
N GLY A 204 -0.99 9.65 21.40
CA GLY A 204 -0.27 9.03 22.53
C GLY A 204 -0.61 7.56 22.82
N LEU A 205 -1.49 6.89 22.06
CA LEU A 205 -1.81 5.47 22.28
C LEU A 205 -0.76 4.51 21.69
N PHE A 206 0.03 4.97 20.72
CA PHE A 206 1.15 4.24 20.14
C PHE A 206 2.18 5.22 19.60
N SER A 207 3.39 4.72 19.35
CA SER A 207 4.54 5.58 18.99
C SER A 207 5.08 5.31 17.60
N ARG A 208 4.67 4.21 16.95
CA ARG A 208 5.23 3.76 15.66
C ARG A 208 4.24 2.96 14.84
N THR A 209 4.44 2.94 13.52
CA THR A 209 3.76 1.99 12.63
C THR A 209 4.73 1.29 11.68
N ILE A 210 4.40 0.06 11.30
CA ILE A 210 4.97 -0.67 10.19
C ILE A 210 3.82 -1.01 9.24
N SER A 211 3.90 -0.51 8.01
CA SER A 211 2.88 -0.63 6.98
C SER A 211 3.43 -1.44 5.81
N GLU A 212 3.06 -2.71 5.73
CA GLU A 212 3.51 -3.61 4.66
C GLU A 212 2.50 -3.65 3.53
N SER A 213 2.98 -3.44 2.31
CA SER A 213 2.23 -3.66 1.07
C SER A 213 0.82 -3.07 1.08
N GLY A 214 0.66 -1.90 1.68
CA GLY A 214 -0.64 -1.27 1.81
C GLY A 214 -0.58 -0.02 2.66
N VAL A 215 -1.31 1.01 2.24
CA VAL A 215 -1.45 2.30 2.92
C VAL A 215 -2.88 2.82 2.75
N ALA A 216 -3.27 3.85 3.50
CA ALA A 216 -4.63 4.42 3.39
C ALA A 216 -4.99 4.91 1.97
N MET A 217 -3.98 5.26 1.16
CA MET A 217 -4.17 5.76 -0.21
C MET A 217 -4.05 4.67 -1.29
N SER A 218 -3.85 3.40 -0.93
CA SER A 218 -3.90 2.30 -1.90
C SER A 218 -5.24 2.32 -2.64
N ALA A 219 -5.25 2.06 -3.94
CA ALA A 219 -6.46 2.23 -4.76
C ALA A 219 -7.66 1.43 -4.22
N TRP A 220 -7.42 0.24 -3.70
CA TRP A 220 -8.39 -0.64 -3.05
C TRP A 220 -8.73 -0.26 -1.59
N GLY A 221 -8.00 0.67 -0.99
CA GLY A 221 -8.03 1.00 0.45
C GLY A 221 -9.09 2.03 0.86
N TYR A 222 -9.84 2.58 -0.09
CA TYR A 222 -10.88 3.58 0.19
C TYR A 222 -12.00 3.60 -0.86
N ASN A 223 -13.14 4.19 -0.50
CA ASN A 223 -14.23 4.51 -1.42
C ASN A 223 -14.94 5.81 -1.03
N THR A 224 -15.89 6.29 -1.86
CA THR A 224 -16.69 7.49 -1.54
C THR A 224 -17.85 7.14 -0.64
N ARG A 225 -18.23 8.11 0.21
CA ARG A 225 -19.41 7.99 1.07
C ARG A 225 -20.66 7.66 0.26
N ASP A 226 -20.83 8.33 -0.88
CA ASP A 226 -21.94 8.07 -1.80
C ASP A 226 -21.87 6.67 -2.40
N LYS A 227 -20.66 6.20 -2.73
CA LYS A 227 -20.48 4.86 -3.28
C LYS A 227 -20.75 3.77 -2.25
N MET A 228 -20.31 3.97 -1.01
CA MET A 228 -20.61 3.09 0.12
C MET A 228 -22.10 3.02 0.44
N LEU A 229 -22.80 4.17 0.34
CA LEU A 229 -24.26 4.22 0.49
C LEU A 229 -24.98 3.49 -0.65
N ASP A 230 -24.53 3.66 -1.90
CA ASP A 230 -25.05 2.94 -3.06
C ASP A 230 -24.90 1.42 -2.89
N PHE A 231 -23.71 0.94 -2.54
CA PHE A 231 -23.49 -0.49 -2.23
C PHE A 231 -24.37 -1.00 -1.09
N THR A 232 -24.52 -0.20 -0.03
CA THR A 232 -25.41 -0.53 1.08
C THR A 232 -26.86 -0.69 0.63
N LYS A 233 -27.37 0.23 -0.21
CA LYS A 233 -28.73 0.16 -0.76
C LYS A 233 -28.94 -1.01 -1.72
N ARG A 234 -27.94 -1.33 -2.57
CA ARG A 234 -27.99 -2.51 -3.45
C ARG A 234 -28.04 -3.79 -2.63
N MET A 235 -27.23 -3.88 -1.57
CA MET A 235 -27.24 -5.04 -0.66
C MET A 235 -28.58 -5.16 0.08
N ALA A 236 -29.10 -4.04 0.61
CA ALA A 236 -30.42 -4.01 1.25
C ALA A 236 -31.54 -4.47 0.30
N THR A 237 -31.49 -4.06 -0.97
CA THR A 237 -32.40 -4.54 -2.02
C THR A 237 -32.31 -6.06 -2.19
N ASN A 238 -31.10 -6.61 -2.25
CA ASN A 238 -30.87 -8.05 -2.35
C ASN A 238 -31.35 -8.84 -1.12
N LEU A 239 -31.36 -8.19 0.05
CA LEU A 239 -31.90 -8.71 1.31
C LEU A 239 -33.41 -8.47 1.48
N LYS A 240 -34.05 -7.81 0.50
CA LYS A 240 -35.47 -7.39 0.54
C LYS A 240 -35.80 -6.44 1.70
N CYS A 241 -34.83 -5.63 2.10
CA CYS A 241 -35.01 -4.55 3.06
C CYS A 241 -35.41 -3.23 2.37
N PRO A 242 -36.15 -2.34 3.06
CA PRO A 242 -36.48 -1.02 2.52
C PRO A 242 -35.20 -0.19 2.32
N THR A 243 -35.20 0.70 1.31
CA THR A 243 -34.03 1.54 0.95
C THR A 243 -34.34 3.04 0.89
N THR A 244 -35.60 3.41 1.16
CA THR A 244 -36.08 4.79 1.15
C THR A 244 -35.69 5.58 2.39
N ASN A 245 -35.60 4.91 3.54
CA ASN A 245 -35.19 5.47 4.82
C ASN A 245 -34.05 4.64 5.42
N ASP A 246 -32.94 5.29 5.75
CA ASP A 246 -31.72 4.61 6.21
C ASP A 246 -31.92 3.92 7.57
N ARG A 247 -32.76 4.49 8.45
CA ARG A 247 -33.08 3.91 9.76
C ARG A 247 -33.86 2.60 9.62
N ASP A 248 -34.89 2.61 8.78
CA ASP A 248 -35.72 1.42 8.52
C ASP A 248 -34.91 0.35 7.76
N MET A 249 -34.05 0.78 6.83
CA MET A 249 -33.11 -0.10 6.13
C MET A 249 -32.20 -0.84 7.12
N LEU A 250 -31.53 -0.10 8.02
CA LEU A 250 -30.66 -0.68 9.04
C LEU A 250 -31.44 -1.57 10.01
N ALA A 251 -32.63 -1.14 10.45
CA ALA A 251 -33.49 -1.94 11.33
C ALA A 251 -33.87 -3.27 10.71
N CYS A 252 -34.22 -3.30 9.41
CA CYS A 252 -34.47 -4.53 8.68
C CYS A 252 -33.21 -5.40 8.58
N MET A 253 -32.07 -4.83 8.17
CA MET A 253 -30.82 -5.57 7.99
C MET A 253 -30.26 -6.16 9.30
N ARG A 254 -30.53 -5.53 10.46
CA ARG A 254 -30.20 -6.09 11.78
C ARG A 254 -30.94 -7.39 12.10
N ASN A 255 -32.11 -7.60 11.49
CA ASN A 255 -32.90 -8.81 11.67
C ASN A 255 -32.57 -9.91 10.65
N MET A 256 -31.73 -9.62 9.65
CA MET A 256 -31.32 -10.63 8.67
C MET A 256 -30.35 -11.65 9.27
N PRO A 257 -30.40 -12.92 8.82
CA PRO A 257 -29.35 -13.89 9.13
C PRO A 257 -27.97 -13.35 8.71
N ALA A 258 -26.97 -13.56 9.55
CA ALA A 258 -25.63 -13.03 9.33
C ALA A 258 -24.99 -13.54 8.03
N GLN A 259 -25.22 -14.83 7.72
CA GLN A 259 -24.73 -15.45 6.50
C GLN A 259 -25.37 -14.85 5.24
N ASP A 260 -26.66 -14.50 5.29
CA ASP A 260 -27.34 -13.84 4.16
C ASP A 260 -26.70 -12.48 3.85
N ILE A 261 -26.27 -11.73 4.87
CA ILE A 261 -25.55 -10.46 4.68
C ILE A 261 -24.22 -10.71 3.94
N VAL A 262 -23.46 -11.73 4.36
CA VAL A 262 -22.21 -12.11 3.67
C VAL A 262 -22.49 -12.51 2.22
N ASP A 263 -23.48 -13.36 1.99
CA ASP A 263 -23.79 -13.92 0.67
C ASP A 263 -24.35 -12.87 -0.30
N LYS A 264 -25.02 -11.83 0.21
CA LYS A 264 -25.59 -10.72 -0.57
C LYS A 264 -24.68 -9.48 -0.65
N SER A 265 -23.47 -9.54 -0.09
CA SER A 265 -22.54 -8.41 -0.04
C SER A 265 -21.82 -8.09 -1.35
N ARG A 266 -21.82 -9.00 -2.32
CA ARG A 266 -21.26 -8.72 -3.66
C ARG A 266 -22.27 -7.95 -4.50
N VAL A 267 -22.07 -6.64 -4.60
CA VAL A 267 -23.03 -5.69 -5.18
C VAL A 267 -22.42 -4.73 -6.20
N GLY A 268 -21.10 -4.72 -6.31
CA GLY A 268 -20.40 -3.95 -7.32
C GLY A 268 -20.53 -4.57 -8.71
N THR A 269 -20.47 -3.72 -9.73
CA THR A 269 -20.32 -4.17 -11.12
C THR A 269 -18.91 -4.69 -11.36
N GLU A 270 -18.71 -5.39 -12.47
CA GLU A 270 -17.38 -5.86 -12.89
C GLU A 270 -16.36 -4.72 -13.05
N SER A 271 -16.80 -3.55 -13.56
CA SER A 271 -15.93 -2.38 -13.68
C SER A 271 -15.66 -1.69 -12.35
N GLU A 272 -16.68 -1.60 -11.47
CA GLU A 272 -16.53 -1.02 -10.12
C GLU A 272 -15.57 -1.86 -9.26
N ASN A 273 -15.61 -3.18 -9.43
CA ASN A 273 -14.82 -4.13 -8.66
C ASN A 273 -13.51 -4.53 -9.35
N LEU A 274 -13.12 -3.86 -10.45
CA LEU A 274 -11.90 -4.21 -11.17
C LEU A 274 -10.66 -4.02 -10.27
N PHE A 275 -10.68 -3.00 -9.41
CA PHE A 275 -9.58 -2.67 -8.50
C PHE A 275 -10.00 -2.45 -7.04
N ARG A 276 -11.30 -2.26 -6.76
CA ARG A 276 -11.78 -1.93 -5.42
C ARG A 276 -12.72 -3.00 -4.86
N PRO A 277 -12.54 -3.44 -3.60
CA PRO A 277 -13.58 -4.17 -2.89
C PRO A 277 -14.78 -3.25 -2.61
N GLU A 278 -15.98 -3.81 -2.43
CA GLU A 278 -17.17 -2.99 -2.18
C GLU A 278 -17.15 -2.31 -0.81
N PHE A 279 -16.90 -3.06 0.25
CA PHE A 279 -17.01 -2.56 1.62
C PHE A 279 -15.63 -2.29 2.23
N VAL A 280 -15.15 -1.06 2.03
CA VAL A 280 -13.85 -0.53 2.47
C VAL A 280 -14.02 0.79 3.22
N PRO A 281 -12.97 1.35 3.85
CA PRO A 281 -13.06 2.65 4.51
C PRO A 281 -13.55 3.78 3.58
N ALA A 282 -14.29 4.73 4.15
CA ALA A 282 -14.76 5.92 3.43
C ALA A 282 -14.87 7.13 4.38
N PRO A 283 -14.80 8.38 3.88
CA PRO A 283 -15.02 9.56 4.71
C PRO A 283 -16.38 9.51 5.44
N ASP A 284 -16.34 9.71 6.76
CA ASP A 284 -17.51 9.65 7.66
C ASP A 284 -17.64 10.89 8.57
N ASP A 285 -16.73 11.86 8.43
CA ASP A 285 -16.63 13.08 9.25
C ASP A 285 -16.36 12.82 10.73
N GLU A 286 -16.03 11.58 11.12
CA GLU A 286 -15.77 11.18 12.50
C GLU A 286 -14.39 10.52 12.65
N PHE A 287 -14.15 9.41 11.97
CA PHE A 287 -12.86 8.73 11.92
C PHE A 287 -12.01 9.28 10.77
N ILE A 288 -12.63 9.49 9.61
CA ILE A 288 -12.01 9.99 8.39
C ILE A 288 -12.75 11.27 7.98
N SER A 289 -12.12 12.43 8.23
CA SER A 289 -12.70 13.74 7.92
C SER A 289 -12.72 14.04 6.42
N GLN A 290 -11.66 13.69 5.70
CA GLN A 290 -11.56 13.85 4.25
C GLN A 290 -10.58 12.82 3.68
N TYR A 291 -10.57 12.68 2.36
CA TYR A 291 -9.69 11.75 1.69
C TYR A 291 -8.22 11.97 1.98
N ALA A 292 -7.55 10.89 2.36
CA ALA A 292 -6.10 10.77 2.32
C ALA A 292 -5.53 11.23 0.95
N PRO A 293 -6.03 10.74 -0.21
CA PRO A 293 -5.51 11.15 -1.52
C PRO A 293 -5.33 12.65 -1.73
N ASP A 294 -6.28 13.52 -1.36
CA ASP A 294 -6.13 14.98 -1.55
C ASP A 294 -5.06 15.58 -0.63
N ILE A 295 -4.91 15.07 0.60
CA ILE A 295 -3.88 15.49 1.58
C ILE A 295 -2.47 15.17 1.07
N PHE A 296 -2.33 14.06 0.32
CA PHE A 296 -1.04 13.50 -0.11
C PHE A 296 -0.67 13.82 -1.57
N THR A 297 -1.64 13.98 -2.47
CA THR A 297 -1.42 14.33 -3.89
C THR A 297 -1.36 15.84 -4.15
N LYS A 298 -1.93 16.67 -3.25
CA LYS A 298 -1.80 18.12 -3.27
C LYS A 298 -1.19 18.63 -1.97
N PRO A 299 0.08 18.29 -1.68
CA PRO A 299 0.68 18.59 -0.38
C PRO A 299 0.69 20.10 -0.05
N CYS A 300 0.68 20.96 -1.07
CA CYS A 300 0.66 22.42 -0.91
C CYS A 300 -0.74 23.06 -0.94
N SER A 301 -1.83 22.35 -1.30
CA SER A 301 -3.17 22.97 -1.40
C SER A 301 -3.97 22.94 -0.11
N ILE A 302 -3.42 22.34 0.95
CA ILE A 302 -3.87 22.58 2.32
C ILE A 302 -2.92 23.63 2.89
N SER A 303 -3.13 24.87 2.46
CA SER A 303 -2.52 26.03 3.09
C SER A 303 -2.90 26.04 4.57
N ASP A 304 -1.88 26.00 5.44
CA ASP A 304 -1.87 26.61 6.77
C ASP A 304 -2.94 26.20 7.79
N GLN A 305 -3.63 25.07 7.61
CA GLN A 305 -4.53 24.53 8.62
C GLN A 305 -4.12 23.12 9.03
N THR A 306 -3.47 23.07 10.20
CA THR A 306 -3.29 21.95 11.15
C THR A 306 -2.11 20.99 10.96
N GLY A 307 -0.98 21.32 11.57
CA GLY A 307 -0.19 20.37 12.39
C GLY A 307 0.36 19.08 11.73
N SER A 308 0.83 18.19 12.60
CA SER A 308 1.26 16.83 12.27
C SER A 308 0.06 15.99 11.83
N VAL A 309 0.19 15.27 10.71
CA VAL A 309 -0.87 14.40 10.14
C VAL A 309 -0.84 13.01 10.77
N PHE A 310 0.33 12.57 11.24
CA PHE A 310 0.55 11.23 11.80
C PHE A 310 0.85 11.25 13.31
N ASP A 311 0.49 12.32 14.01
CA ASP A 311 0.76 12.53 15.44
C ASP A 311 2.25 12.42 15.86
N ASN A 312 3.18 12.74 14.96
CA ASN A 312 4.63 12.68 15.17
C ASN A 312 5.08 11.29 15.68
N ILE A 313 4.78 10.23 14.94
CA ILE A 313 5.25 8.86 15.21
C ILE A 313 6.35 8.45 14.23
N ASP A 314 7.15 7.42 14.53
CA ASP A 314 8.06 6.85 13.54
C ASP A 314 7.31 5.87 12.64
N MET A 315 7.56 5.88 11.32
CA MET A 315 6.88 5.01 10.36
C MET A 315 7.87 4.22 9.50
N ALA A 316 7.62 2.93 9.34
CA ALA A 316 8.30 2.08 8.37
C ALA A 316 7.31 1.54 7.34
N PHE A 317 7.74 1.46 6.09
CA PHE A 317 6.96 0.98 4.97
C PHE A 317 7.67 -0.18 4.28
N VAL A 318 6.91 -1.16 3.80
CA VAL A 318 7.43 -2.28 3.00
C VAL A 318 6.67 -2.32 1.68
N ALA A 319 7.40 -2.43 0.56
CA ALA A 319 6.82 -2.57 -0.78
C ALA A 319 7.47 -3.76 -1.51
N LEU A 320 6.66 -4.54 -2.22
CA LEU A 320 7.11 -5.68 -3.00
C LEU A 320 7.06 -5.36 -4.50
N THR A 321 8.02 -5.89 -5.26
CA THR A 321 8.03 -5.72 -6.72
C THR A 321 6.94 -6.50 -7.46
N GLY A 322 6.21 -7.37 -6.76
CA GLY A 322 5.06 -8.13 -7.27
C GLY A 322 3.79 -8.02 -6.41
N ASP A 323 3.58 -6.93 -5.67
CA ASP A 323 2.36 -6.74 -4.86
C ASP A 323 1.05 -6.85 -5.67
N GLY A 324 1.08 -6.50 -6.97
CA GLY A 324 -0.09 -6.59 -7.85
C GLY A 324 -0.60 -8.01 -8.10
N THR A 325 0.07 -9.08 -7.64
CA THR A 325 -0.32 -10.45 -8.01
C THR A 325 -1.75 -10.83 -7.63
N VAL A 326 -2.29 -10.25 -6.54
CA VAL A 326 -3.64 -10.55 -6.06
C VAL A 326 -4.71 -9.94 -6.96
N VAL A 327 -4.66 -8.64 -7.19
CA VAL A 327 -5.65 -7.93 -8.02
C VAL A 327 -5.50 -8.34 -9.49
N THR A 328 -4.27 -8.42 -9.99
CA THR A 328 -3.99 -8.95 -11.33
C THR A 328 -4.58 -10.34 -11.55
N GLY A 329 -4.37 -11.26 -10.60
CA GLY A 329 -4.87 -12.63 -10.68
C GLY A 329 -6.39 -12.75 -10.52
N ALA A 330 -6.96 -12.04 -9.55
CA ALA A 330 -8.35 -12.21 -9.15
C ALA A 330 -9.34 -11.45 -10.03
N THR A 331 -8.97 -10.29 -10.58
CA THR A 331 -9.90 -9.40 -11.31
C THR A 331 -9.41 -9.07 -12.72
N MET A 332 -8.18 -8.58 -12.89
CA MET A 332 -7.72 -8.04 -14.18
C MET A 332 -7.53 -9.12 -15.25
N LEU A 333 -6.90 -10.25 -14.93
CA LEU A 333 -6.72 -11.35 -15.89
C LEU A 333 -8.05 -11.95 -16.33
N PRO A 334 -9.01 -12.27 -15.42
CA PRO A 334 -10.36 -12.67 -15.82
C PRO A 334 -11.06 -11.62 -16.69
N TYR A 335 -10.95 -10.33 -16.34
CA TYR A 335 -11.53 -9.25 -17.11
C TYR A 335 -10.99 -9.21 -18.54
N VAL A 336 -9.66 -9.24 -18.70
CA VAL A 336 -9.02 -9.27 -20.02
C VAL A 336 -9.45 -10.49 -20.81
N LYS A 337 -9.43 -11.68 -20.19
CA LYS A 337 -9.86 -12.93 -20.83
C LYS A 337 -11.29 -12.89 -21.35
N LYS A 338 -12.19 -12.23 -20.63
CA LYS A 338 -13.60 -12.11 -21.02
C LYS A 338 -13.82 -11.12 -22.17
N HIS A 339 -13.00 -10.08 -22.29
CA HIS A 339 -13.16 -9.01 -23.28
C HIS A 339 -12.30 -9.20 -24.54
N MET A 340 -11.37 -10.16 -24.54
CA MET A 340 -10.63 -10.55 -25.73
C MET A 340 -11.55 -11.11 -26.82
N SER A 341 -11.20 -10.85 -28.08
CA SER A 341 -11.91 -11.39 -29.25
C SER A 341 -10.96 -11.59 -30.42
N LYS A 342 -11.45 -12.10 -31.55
CA LYS A 342 -10.64 -12.26 -32.77
C LYS A 342 -10.03 -10.95 -33.28
N THR A 343 -10.63 -9.81 -32.94
CA THR A 343 -10.22 -8.47 -33.38
C THR A 343 -9.62 -7.63 -32.25
N MET A 344 -9.52 -8.18 -31.03
CA MET A 344 -9.05 -7.46 -29.85
C MET A 344 -8.07 -8.34 -29.07
N SER A 345 -6.78 -8.02 -29.18
CA SER A 345 -5.71 -8.68 -28.45
C SER A 345 -5.78 -8.36 -26.94
N PRO A 346 -5.10 -9.12 -26.06
CA PRO A 346 -5.02 -8.75 -24.65
C PRO A 346 -4.50 -7.32 -24.46
N ASP A 347 -3.50 -6.90 -25.23
CA ASP A 347 -2.95 -5.54 -25.18
C ASP A 347 -3.97 -4.48 -25.60
N ASP A 348 -4.81 -4.75 -26.60
CA ASP A 348 -5.91 -3.85 -26.96
C ASP A 348 -6.91 -3.69 -25.81
N VAL A 349 -7.21 -4.77 -25.08
CA VAL A 349 -8.12 -4.71 -23.93
C VAL A 349 -7.50 -3.87 -22.81
N ILE A 350 -6.21 -4.07 -22.54
CA ILE A 350 -5.47 -3.33 -21.52
C ILE A 350 -5.48 -1.82 -21.84
N GLU A 351 -5.10 -1.46 -23.07
CA GLU A 351 -5.05 -0.06 -23.52
C GLU A 351 -6.42 0.61 -23.54
N LYS A 352 -7.48 -0.09 -23.96
CA LYS A 352 -8.80 0.52 -24.18
C LYS A 352 -9.73 0.49 -22.97
N PHE A 353 -9.50 -0.40 -22.00
CA PHE A 353 -10.41 -0.57 -20.88
C PHE A 353 -9.73 -0.52 -19.51
N VAL A 354 -8.57 -1.17 -19.35
CA VAL A 354 -7.90 -1.25 -18.05
C VAL A 354 -7.20 0.06 -17.71
N ILE A 355 -6.30 0.53 -18.58
CA ILE A 355 -5.53 1.76 -18.36
C ILE A 355 -6.44 3.00 -18.27
N PRO A 356 -7.47 3.19 -19.11
CA PRO A 356 -8.37 4.33 -18.99
C PRO A 356 -9.11 4.35 -17.65
N HIS A 357 -9.43 3.19 -17.07
CA HIS A 357 -10.01 3.13 -15.73
C HIS A 357 -9.01 3.62 -14.68
N ILE A 358 -7.75 3.16 -14.75
CA ILE A 358 -6.68 3.59 -13.84
C ILE A 358 -6.41 5.10 -13.94
N LEU A 359 -6.41 5.65 -15.15
CA LEU A 359 -6.24 7.10 -15.38
C LEU A 359 -7.43 7.91 -14.87
N SER A 360 -8.65 7.43 -15.11
CA SER A 360 -9.86 8.05 -14.58
C SER A 360 -9.87 8.02 -13.05
N ASP A 361 -9.36 6.95 -12.46
CA ASP A 361 -9.33 6.82 -11.03
C ASP A 361 -8.28 7.71 -10.37
N SER A 362 -7.03 7.61 -10.84
CA SER A 362 -5.88 8.29 -10.24
C SER A 362 -5.88 9.80 -10.51
N PHE A 363 -6.37 10.22 -11.68
CA PHE A 363 -6.20 11.57 -12.19
C PHE A 363 -7.50 12.24 -12.65
N ASN A 364 -8.64 11.54 -12.60
CA ASN A 364 -9.93 12.02 -13.11
C ASN A 364 -9.86 12.46 -14.58
N VAL A 365 -9.17 11.67 -15.42
CA VAL A 365 -9.02 11.92 -16.86
C VAL A 365 -9.20 10.66 -17.69
N THR A 366 -9.66 10.85 -18.92
CA THR A 366 -9.61 9.84 -19.98
C THR A 366 -8.78 10.40 -21.13
N SER A 367 -7.58 9.86 -21.35
CA SER A 367 -6.70 10.25 -22.47
C SER A 367 -6.25 8.99 -23.22
N PRO A 368 -6.73 8.78 -24.47
CA PRO A 368 -6.25 7.69 -25.32
C PRO A 368 -4.75 7.75 -25.60
N GLU A 369 -4.18 8.95 -25.71
CA GLU A 369 -2.75 9.18 -25.93
C GLU A 369 -1.94 8.74 -24.71
N LEU A 370 -2.35 9.18 -23.51
CA LEU A 370 -1.71 8.77 -22.28
C LEU A 370 -1.88 7.26 -22.02
N ALA A 371 -3.02 6.69 -22.42
CA ALA A 371 -3.24 5.26 -22.33
C ALA A 371 -2.26 4.47 -23.20
N LYS A 372 -1.99 4.93 -24.43
CA LYS A 372 -0.96 4.38 -25.31
C LYS A 372 0.44 4.51 -24.72
N ILE A 373 0.77 5.67 -24.15
CA ILE A 373 2.07 5.89 -23.51
C ILE A 373 2.25 4.94 -22.32
N MET A 374 1.25 4.79 -21.45
CA MET A 374 1.32 3.84 -20.34
C MET A 374 1.43 2.39 -20.85
N ASN A 375 0.65 2.02 -21.87
CA ASN A 375 0.76 0.69 -22.50
C ASN A 375 2.17 0.44 -23.07
N TYR A 376 2.81 1.48 -23.59
CA TYR A 376 4.21 1.47 -24.06
C TYR A 376 5.20 1.33 -22.88
N VAL A 377 5.10 2.15 -21.84
CA VAL A 377 6.02 2.13 -20.68
C VAL A 377 6.08 0.75 -20.02
N TYR A 378 4.95 0.04 -19.96
CA TYR A 378 4.87 -1.31 -19.38
C TYR A 378 5.01 -2.45 -20.40
N GLY A 379 5.40 -2.14 -21.64
CA GLY A 379 5.66 -3.13 -22.68
C GLY A 379 6.92 -3.97 -22.41
N ASP A 380 6.92 -5.22 -22.88
CA ASP A 380 8.11 -6.08 -22.89
C ASP A 380 8.97 -5.80 -24.13
N TRP A 381 9.78 -4.75 -24.05
CA TRP A 381 10.64 -4.29 -25.15
C TRP A 381 11.70 -5.31 -25.58
N ASN A 382 12.19 -6.09 -24.62
CA ASN A 382 13.21 -7.10 -24.87
C ASN A 382 12.60 -8.41 -25.40
N LYS A 383 11.27 -8.51 -25.50
CA LYS A 383 10.52 -9.71 -25.92
C LYS A 383 10.94 -10.97 -25.17
N THR A 384 11.35 -10.79 -23.91
CA THR A 384 11.90 -11.87 -23.08
C THR A 384 10.81 -12.75 -22.48
N LEU A 385 9.58 -12.26 -22.44
CA LEU A 385 8.45 -12.89 -21.73
C LEU A 385 7.54 -13.71 -22.66
N GLY A 386 7.77 -13.66 -23.98
CA GLY A 386 7.00 -14.42 -24.96
C GLY A 386 5.48 -14.21 -24.82
N ASN A 387 4.72 -15.31 -24.69
CA ASN A 387 3.26 -15.29 -24.57
C ASN A 387 2.73 -14.68 -23.25
N ASN A 388 3.59 -14.49 -22.25
CA ASN A 388 3.19 -14.00 -20.93
C ASN A 388 3.34 -12.49 -20.76
N SER A 389 3.81 -11.79 -21.80
CA SER A 389 4.15 -10.35 -21.76
C SER A 389 3.00 -9.46 -21.26
N TYR A 390 1.76 -9.72 -21.68
CA TYR A 390 0.60 -8.95 -21.24
C TYR A 390 0.23 -9.20 -19.76
N GLN A 391 0.50 -10.39 -19.23
CA GLN A 391 0.23 -10.73 -17.82
C GLN A 391 1.23 -10.02 -16.91
N THR A 392 2.51 -10.02 -17.28
CA THR A 392 3.55 -9.26 -16.57
C THR A 392 3.32 -7.75 -16.69
N LYS A 393 2.86 -7.27 -17.85
CA LYS A 393 2.43 -5.87 -18.02
C LYS A 393 1.33 -5.50 -17.02
N LEU A 394 0.26 -6.30 -16.96
CA LEU A 394 -0.83 -6.11 -16.00
C LEU A 394 -0.31 -6.11 -14.56
N LEU A 395 0.52 -7.09 -14.20
CA LEU A 395 1.15 -7.17 -12.89
C LEU A 395 1.90 -5.90 -12.52
N ASN A 396 2.75 -5.41 -13.43
CA ASN A 396 3.60 -4.25 -13.15
C ASN A 396 2.78 -2.96 -13.04
N VAL A 397 1.78 -2.76 -13.92
CA VAL A 397 0.86 -1.61 -13.85
C VAL A 397 0.10 -1.63 -12.53
N ASP A 398 -0.43 -2.78 -12.14
CA ASP A 398 -1.22 -2.96 -10.92
C ASP A 398 -0.37 -2.84 -9.65
N THR A 399 0.84 -3.41 -9.64
CA THR A 399 1.81 -3.22 -8.54
C THR A 399 2.05 -1.74 -8.29
N ASP A 400 2.28 -0.97 -9.36
CA ASP A 400 2.55 0.46 -9.23
C ASP A 400 1.32 1.25 -8.79
N TYR A 401 0.18 1.02 -9.44
CA TYR A 401 -1.07 1.73 -9.16
C TYR A 401 -1.68 1.40 -7.78
N SER A 402 -1.79 0.11 -7.45
CA SER A 402 -2.53 -0.35 -6.27
C SER A 402 -1.69 -0.29 -4.98
N PHE A 403 -0.36 -0.37 -5.08
CA PHE A 403 0.51 -0.57 -3.93
C PHE A 403 1.72 0.37 -3.89
N PHE A 404 2.64 0.22 -4.85
CA PHE A 404 3.97 0.82 -4.77
C PHE A 404 3.94 2.36 -4.80
N ILE A 405 3.25 2.98 -5.76
CA ILE A 405 3.17 4.46 -5.83
C ILE A 405 2.43 5.06 -4.62
N PRO A 406 1.29 4.50 -4.16
CA PRO A 406 0.70 4.84 -2.86
C PRO A 406 1.69 4.81 -1.69
N ILE A 407 2.49 3.74 -1.57
CA ILE A 407 3.46 3.60 -0.47
C ILE A 407 4.53 4.69 -0.55
N ILE A 408 5.09 4.94 -1.74
CA ILE A 408 6.11 5.98 -1.95
C ILE A 408 5.56 7.37 -1.61
N ASN A 409 4.36 7.71 -2.08
CA ASN A 409 3.73 9.00 -1.78
C ASN A 409 3.47 9.18 -0.28
N THR A 410 3.10 8.10 0.42
CA THR A 410 2.92 8.12 1.88
C THR A 410 4.25 8.35 2.61
N ALA A 411 5.31 7.66 2.18
CA ALA A 411 6.64 7.79 2.75
C ALA A 411 7.21 9.21 2.57
N ILE A 412 7.06 9.79 1.37
CA ILE A 412 7.42 11.18 1.07
C ILE A 412 6.66 12.14 1.99
N ALA A 413 5.35 11.97 2.11
CA ALA A 413 4.53 12.84 2.94
C ALA A 413 4.92 12.78 4.42
N HIS A 414 5.19 11.58 4.95
CA HIS A 414 5.67 11.41 6.32
C HIS A 414 7.03 12.09 6.52
N ALA A 415 8.00 11.80 5.64
CA ALA A 415 9.35 12.36 5.72
C ALA A 415 9.39 13.90 5.66
N GLN A 416 8.48 14.53 4.90
CA GLN A 416 8.43 15.98 4.77
C GLN A 416 7.68 16.67 5.92
N ARG A 417 6.62 16.04 6.46
CA ARG A 417 5.70 16.69 7.41
C ARG A 417 6.04 16.41 8.88
N GLU A 418 6.52 15.22 9.20
CA GLU A 418 6.76 14.79 10.58
C GLU A 418 8.20 15.10 11.02
N LYS A 419 8.50 16.40 11.12
CA LYS A 419 9.84 16.88 11.49
C LYS A 419 10.30 16.27 12.82
N GLY A 420 11.46 15.64 12.81
CA GLY A 420 12.03 14.97 13.99
C GLY A 420 11.59 13.51 14.19
N LYS A 421 10.82 12.96 13.26
CA LYS A 421 10.48 11.53 13.19
C LYS A 421 11.17 10.87 12.02
N LYS A 422 11.32 9.54 12.11
CA LYS A 422 12.03 8.77 11.10
C LYS A 422 11.04 8.02 10.21
N THR A 423 11.32 8.10 8.91
CA THR A 423 10.70 7.28 7.87
C THR A 423 11.68 6.19 7.46
N TYR A 424 11.21 4.98 7.24
CA TYR A 424 12.03 3.89 6.70
C TYR A 424 11.28 3.18 5.57
N LEU A 425 11.98 2.83 4.48
CA LEU A 425 11.41 2.08 3.36
C LEU A 425 12.20 0.78 3.15
N LEU A 426 11.49 -0.35 3.01
CA LEU A 426 12.05 -1.64 2.63
C LEU A 426 11.46 -2.04 1.26
N GLY A 427 12.34 -2.35 0.31
CA GLY A 427 11.99 -2.87 -0.99
C GLY A 427 12.28 -4.35 -1.06
N PHE A 428 11.24 -5.19 -1.13
CA PHE A 428 11.37 -6.63 -1.17
C PHE A 428 11.31 -7.14 -2.61
N GLU A 429 12.45 -7.65 -3.07
CA GLU A 429 12.70 -8.10 -4.45
C GLU A 429 13.02 -9.59 -4.54
N LYS A 430 13.15 -10.27 -3.39
CA LYS A 430 13.52 -11.69 -3.34
C LYS A 430 12.42 -12.57 -3.94
N HIS A 431 12.83 -13.46 -4.85
CA HIS A 431 12.02 -14.62 -5.22
C HIS A 431 12.23 -15.71 -4.18
N SER A 432 11.14 -16.16 -3.56
CA SER A 432 11.21 -17.15 -2.48
C SER A 432 11.03 -18.56 -3.04
N SER A 433 11.65 -19.55 -2.40
CA SER A 433 11.53 -20.98 -2.74
C SER A 433 10.09 -21.51 -2.68
N PHE A 434 9.25 -20.81 -1.91
CA PHE A 434 7.85 -21.11 -1.67
C PHE A 434 6.88 -20.22 -2.47
N THR A 435 7.39 -19.27 -3.25
CA THR A 435 6.59 -18.44 -4.15
C THR A 435 5.81 -19.35 -5.12
N LEU A 436 4.48 -19.15 -5.22
CA LEU A 436 3.65 -20.02 -6.07
C LEU A 436 4.06 -19.88 -7.55
N PRO A 437 4.22 -21.01 -8.27
CA PRO A 437 4.65 -20.99 -9.66
C PRO A 437 3.50 -20.58 -10.59
N LEU A 438 3.30 -19.28 -10.75
CA LEU A 438 2.33 -18.72 -11.71
C LEU A 438 2.92 -18.69 -13.13
N ASP A 439 2.05 -18.83 -14.14
CA ASP A 439 2.46 -18.88 -15.56
C ASP A 439 3.34 -17.69 -15.96
N TYR A 440 3.00 -16.49 -15.47
CA TYR A 440 3.67 -15.23 -15.77
C TYR A 440 4.88 -14.93 -14.88
N LYS A 441 5.28 -15.87 -14.02
CA LYS A 441 6.51 -15.87 -13.20
C LYS A 441 6.81 -14.51 -12.54
N PRO A 442 5.96 -14.03 -11.63
CA PRO A 442 6.22 -12.79 -10.91
C PRO A 442 7.51 -12.90 -10.06
N PRO A 443 8.19 -11.77 -9.79
CA PRO A 443 9.41 -11.76 -8.97
C PRO A 443 9.13 -12.23 -7.54
N ASN A 444 8.02 -11.80 -6.96
CA ASN A 444 7.43 -12.28 -5.70
C ASN A 444 5.91 -12.09 -5.76
N LEU A 445 5.19 -12.65 -4.80
CA LEU A 445 3.77 -12.41 -4.61
C LEU A 445 3.55 -11.43 -3.46
N HIS A 446 2.45 -10.70 -3.51
CA HIS A 446 1.91 -10.02 -2.34
C HIS A 446 1.91 -10.95 -1.11
N ALA A 447 2.37 -10.44 0.03
CA ALA A 447 2.54 -11.14 1.30
C ALA A 447 3.68 -12.19 1.36
N ASP A 448 4.56 -12.32 0.35
CA ASP A 448 5.71 -13.23 0.41
C ASP A 448 6.74 -12.85 1.50
N GLU A 449 6.71 -11.63 2.03
CA GLU A 449 7.57 -11.12 3.10
C GLU A 449 7.10 -11.55 4.50
N ILE A 450 5.80 -11.80 4.70
CA ILE A 450 5.21 -12.13 6.01
C ILE A 450 5.95 -13.31 6.67
N PRO A 451 6.22 -14.45 5.99
CA PRO A 451 6.90 -15.58 6.63
C PRO A 451 8.26 -15.21 7.21
N TYR A 452 8.97 -14.29 6.57
CA TYR A 452 10.29 -13.85 7.01
C TYR A 452 10.22 -13.02 8.29
N PHE A 453 9.22 -12.15 8.45
CA PHE A 453 9.05 -11.34 9.67
C PHE A 453 8.52 -12.12 10.87
N PHE A 454 7.93 -13.30 10.65
CA PHE A 454 7.41 -14.16 11.72
C PHE A 454 8.23 -15.43 11.97
N GLY A 455 9.29 -15.67 11.19
CA GLY A 455 10.21 -16.77 11.44
C GLY A 455 9.70 -18.16 11.04
N PHE A 456 8.90 -18.23 9.96
CA PHE A 456 8.38 -19.47 9.39
C PHE A 456 7.74 -20.44 10.41
N PRO A 457 6.76 -20.02 11.23
CA PRO A 457 6.13 -20.93 12.18
C PRO A 457 5.35 -22.01 11.41
N ASP A 458 5.37 -23.25 11.91
CA ASP A 458 4.66 -24.38 11.30
C ASP A 458 3.19 -24.08 10.98
N SER A 459 2.51 -23.30 11.83
CA SER A 459 1.12 -22.90 11.65
C SER A 459 0.90 -22.00 10.43
N MET A 460 1.92 -21.27 10.01
CA MET A 460 1.89 -20.47 8.79
C MET A 460 2.33 -21.28 7.58
N MET A 461 3.18 -22.29 7.75
CA MET A 461 3.72 -23.09 6.64
C MET A 461 2.80 -24.25 6.21
N LYS A 462 2.02 -24.82 7.15
CA LYS A 462 1.13 -25.97 6.89
C LYS A 462 -0.13 -25.67 6.06
N PRO A 463 -0.82 -24.52 6.22
CA PRO A 463 -2.05 -24.24 5.47
C PRO A 463 -1.81 -23.91 4.00
N PHE A 464 -0.60 -23.50 3.63
CA PHE A 464 -0.29 -23.17 2.25
C PHE A 464 0.21 -24.40 1.48
N ALA A 465 0.16 -24.30 0.15
CA ALA A 465 0.97 -25.14 -0.74
C ALA A 465 2.49 -25.07 -0.43
N MET A 466 2.92 -24.15 0.45
CA MET A 466 4.27 -24.07 1.05
C MET A 466 4.64 -25.31 1.88
N SER A 467 3.69 -26.14 2.31
CA SER A 467 4.00 -27.46 2.89
C SER A 467 4.76 -28.37 1.92
N ARG A 468 4.84 -28.02 0.62
CA ARG A 468 5.51 -28.81 -0.43
C ARG A 468 6.93 -28.34 -0.76
N THR A 469 7.41 -27.22 -0.20
CA THR A 469 8.73 -26.66 -0.50
C THR A 469 9.58 -26.57 0.76
N ASN A 470 10.81 -27.07 0.67
CA ASN A 470 11.77 -26.93 1.77
C ASN A 470 12.29 -25.48 1.77
N ILE A 471 11.93 -24.70 2.80
CA ILE A 471 12.53 -23.40 3.08
C ILE A 471 14.05 -23.56 3.15
N THR A 472 14.80 -22.71 2.44
CA THR A 472 16.26 -22.87 2.34
C THR A 472 16.97 -22.35 3.60
N ALA A 473 18.24 -22.74 3.79
CA ALA A 473 19.04 -22.25 4.90
C ALA A 473 19.28 -20.73 4.80
N GLU A 474 19.42 -20.22 3.57
CA GLU A 474 19.59 -18.81 3.25
C GLU A 474 18.33 -18.02 3.60
N GLU A 475 17.14 -18.55 3.32
CA GLU A 475 15.86 -17.93 3.68
C GLU A 475 15.66 -17.89 5.19
N ILE A 476 16.04 -18.95 5.90
CA ILE A 476 16.05 -18.99 7.37
C ILE A 476 17.00 -17.92 7.94
N GLN A 477 18.18 -17.73 7.33
CA GLN A 477 19.12 -16.70 7.76
C GLN A 477 18.60 -15.29 7.46
N LEU A 478 17.99 -15.09 6.29
CA LEU A 478 17.37 -13.82 5.91
C LEU A 478 16.25 -13.44 6.89
N SER A 479 15.39 -14.39 7.24
CA SER A 479 14.32 -14.18 8.23
C SER A 479 14.86 -13.72 9.58
N LYS A 480 16.00 -14.24 10.06
CA LYS A 480 16.64 -13.74 11.31
C LYS A 480 16.95 -12.26 11.22
N LYS A 481 17.61 -11.85 10.13
CA LYS A 481 18.02 -10.46 9.90
C LYS A 481 16.78 -9.55 9.84
N LEU A 482 15.75 -9.97 9.11
CA LEU A 482 14.51 -9.21 8.95
C LEU A 482 13.73 -9.08 10.27
N MET A 483 13.63 -10.15 11.07
CA MET A 483 13.05 -10.08 12.41
C MET A 483 13.81 -9.13 13.34
N ASP A 484 15.14 -9.07 13.25
CA ASP A 484 15.95 -8.15 14.04
C ASP A 484 15.68 -6.69 13.66
N TYR A 485 15.61 -6.34 12.37
CA TYR A 485 15.24 -4.99 11.93
C TYR A 485 13.86 -4.55 12.44
N ILE A 486 12.84 -5.37 12.20
CA ILE A 486 11.45 -5.07 12.59
C ILE A 486 11.36 -4.90 14.10
N ALA A 487 12.04 -5.75 14.85
CA ALA A 487 11.96 -5.71 16.29
C ALA A 487 12.83 -4.61 16.92
N ASN A 488 13.96 -4.26 16.31
CA ASN A 488 14.75 -3.08 16.65
C ASN A 488 13.90 -1.81 16.48
N PHE A 489 13.24 -1.67 15.32
CA PHE A 489 12.34 -0.56 15.04
C PHE A 489 11.19 -0.50 16.05
N ALA A 490 10.53 -1.63 16.33
CA ALA A 490 9.47 -1.67 17.34
C ALA A 490 9.97 -1.25 18.74
N TYR A 491 11.22 -1.56 19.07
CA TYR A 491 11.81 -1.26 20.38
C TYR A 491 12.28 0.20 20.52
N THR A 492 12.99 0.74 19.52
CA THR A 492 13.67 2.05 19.60
C THR A 492 13.13 3.10 18.63
N GLY A 493 12.48 2.71 17.54
CA GLY A 493 12.19 3.58 16.39
C GLY A 493 13.34 3.65 15.39
N ASP A 494 14.42 2.91 15.64
CA ASP A 494 15.57 2.77 14.75
C ASP A 494 15.79 1.28 14.47
N PRO A 495 15.63 0.80 13.21
CA PRO A 495 15.82 -0.60 12.86
C PRO A 495 17.27 -1.05 13.02
N ASN A 496 18.22 -0.13 13.25
CA ASN A 496 19.64 -0.44 13.45
C ASN A 496 20.02 -0.62 14.92
N LEU A 497 19.10 -0.44 15.88
CA LEU A 497 19.38 -0.53 17.31
C LEU A 497 18.25 -1.25 18.08
N PRO A 498 18.57 -2.03 19.13
CA PRO A 498 19.88 -2.13 19.78
C PRO A 498 20.82 -3.19 19.20
N ILE A 499 20.33 -4.07 18.32
CA ILE A 499 21.12 -5.13 17.68
C ILE A 499 21.61 -4.60 16.32
N PRO A 500 22.87 -4.18 16.17
CA PRO A 500 23.32 -3.57 14.92
C PRO A 500 23.35 -4.60 13.78
N PRO A 501 22.72 -4.31 12.64
CA PRO A 501 22.76 -5.18 11.46
C PRO A 501 24.07 -5.00 10.67
N ASP A 502 24.40 -5.99 9.83
CA ASP A 502 25.56 -5.91 8.91
C ASP A 502 25.42 -4.76 7.90
N VAL A 503 24.19 -4.50 7.46
CA VAL A 503 23.83 -3.44 6.52
C VAL A 503 22.90 -2.48 7.24
N LYS A 504 23.15 -1.18 7.18
CA LYS A 504 22.27 -0.21 7.84
C LYS A 504 21.02 0.01 6.99
N TRP A 505 19.86 -0.08 7.63
CA TRP A 505 18.62 0.45 7.06
C TRP A 505 18.60 1.95 7.33
N LEU A 506 18.99 2.73 6.31
CA LEU A 506 19.04 4.18 6.40
C LEU A 506 17.62 4.77 6.42
N PRO A 507 17.39 5.87 7.15
CA PRO A 507 16.12 6.60 7.06
C PRO A 507 15.86 7.04 5.63
N TYR A 508 14.59 6.97 5.22
CA TYR A 508 14.13 7.50 3.94
C TYR A 508 14.08 9.02 4.02
N ASP A 509 14.72 9.67 3.05
CA ASP A 509 14.64 11.10 2.79
C ASP A 509 14.31 11.35 1.32
N VAL A 510 13.77 12.54 1.04
CA VAL A 510 13.27 12.89 -0.30
C VAL A 510 14.36 13.24 -1.31
N GLU A 511 15.61 13.39 -0.86
CA GLU A 511 16.74 13.74 -1.71
C GLU A 511 17.43 12.48 -2.24
N ASN A 512 17.68 11.52 -1.35
CA ASN A 512 18.41 10.29 -1.66
C ASN A 512 17.49 9.08 -1.89
N GLU A 513 16.23 9.16 -1.45
CA GLU A 513 15.22 8.10 -1.57
C GLU A 513 15.74 6.73 -1.08
N HIS A 514 16.46 6.73 0.05
CA HIS A 514 17.09 5.54 0.60
C HIS A 514 16.07 4.47 0.99
N TYR A 515 16.37 3.22 0.66
CA TYR A 515 15.60 2.06 1.09
C TYR A 515 16.49 0.87 1.41
N LEU A 516 16.01 -0.05 2.24
CA LEU A 516 16.65 -1.34 2.44
C LEU A 516 16.20 -2.29 1.33
N ARG A 517 17.12 -2.69 0.47
CA ARG A 517 16.85 -3.63 -0.61
C ARG A 517 17.00 -5.06 -0.10
N VAL A 518 15.95 -5.86 -0.26
CA VAL A 518 15.92 -7.27 0.14
C VAL A 518 15.77 -8.13 -1.10
N GLY A 519 16.91 -8.54 -1.67
CA GLY A 519 16.98 -9.52 -2.76
C GLY A 519 17.55 -10.85 -2.26
N GLU A 520 18.46 -11.46 -3.02
CA GLU A 520 19.24 -12.61 -2.54
C GLU A 520 20.17 -12.24 -1.39
N THR A 521 20.58 -10.97 -1.33
CA THR A 521 21.25 -10.38 -0.18
C THR A 521 20.55 -9.08 0.22
N ILE A 522 20.85 -8.61 1.44
CA ILE A 522 20.38 -7.31 1.92
C ILE A 522 21.40 -6.26 1.54
N GLU A 523 20.96 -5.17 0.93
CA GLU A 523 21.81 -4.07 0.45
C GLU A 523 21.16 -2.72 0.77
N THR A 524 21.96 -1.66 0.81
CA THR A 524 21.43 -0.30 0.80
C THR A 524 21.07 0.08 -0.64
N GLY A 525 19.82 0.48 -0.86
CA GLY A 525 19.32 0.98 -2.14
C GLY A 525 19.01 2.47 -2.08
N SER A 526 18.89 3.07 -3.26
CA SER A 526 18.38 4.42 -3.48
C SER A 526 17.47 4.41 -4.70
N HIS A 527 16.41 5.21 -4.72
CA HIS A 527 15.51 5.36 -5.86
C HIS A 527 14.91 4.02 -6.34
N MET A 528 14.00 3.45 -5.55
CA MET A 528 13.33 2.19 -5.94
C MET A 528 12.53 2.39 -7.23
N LEU A 529 12.75 1.53 -8.22
CA LEU A 529 12.05 1.51 -9.51
C LEU A 529 11.98 2.90 -10.21
N PRO A 530 13.12 3.57 -10.42
CA PRO A 530 13.19 5.02 -10.64
C PRO A 530 12.40 5.49 -11.87
N MET A 531 12.44 4.73 -12.98
CA MET A 531 11.69 5.06 -14.19
C MET A 531 10.18 4.99 -13.98
N ARG A 532 9.69 3.97 -13.26
CA ARG A 532 8.26 3.79 -12.99
C ARG A 532 7.78 4.84 -11.99
N THR A 533 8.55 5.08 -10.93
CA THR A 533 8.29 6.16 -9.96
C THR A 533 8.20 7.52 -10.65
N ALA A 534 9.18 7.88 -11.48
CA ALA A 534 9.18 9.15 -12.21
C ALA A 534 8.02 9.25 -13.21
N PHE A 535 7.65 8.14 -13.86
CA PHE A 535 6.51 8.12 -14.78
C PHE A 535 5.21 8.52 -14.08
N TRP A 536 4.90 7.90 -12.94
CA TRP A 536 3.68 8.19 -12.18
C TRP A 536 3.69 9.55 -11.48
N THR A 537 4.82 9.91 -10.87
CA THR A 537 4.90 11.07 -9.96
C THR A 537 5.30 12.37 -10.65
N LYS A 538 5.95 12.30 -11.82
CA LYS A 538 6.44 13.47 -12.56
C LYS A 538 5.84 13.57 -13.95
N TYR A 539 6.04 12.55 -14.80
CA TYR A 539 5.65 12.60 -16.21
C TYR A 539 4.14 12.76 -16.41
N ILE A 540 3.32 11.89 -15.81
CA ILE A 540 1.86 11.98 -15.97
C ILE A 540 1.34 13.35 -15.50
N PRO A 541 1.66 13.83 -14.28
CA PRO A 541 1.25 15.16 -13.85
C PRO A 541 1.66 16.30 -14.79
N GLU A 542 2.90 16.29 -15.31
CA GLU A 542 3.37 17.30 -16.26
C GLU A 542 2.63 17.24 -17.59
N TYR A 543 2.44 16.04 -18.14
CA TYR A 543 1.64 15.83 -19.35
C TYR A 543 0.21 16.39 -19.20
N LEU A 544 -0.42 16.15 -18.04
CA LEU A 544 -1.76 16.66 -17.75
C LEU A 544 -1.81 18.18 -17.56
N LYS A 545 -0.73 18.80 -17.07
CA LYS A 545 -0.63 20.27 -16.99
C LYS A 545 -0.57 20.87 -18.39
N MET A 546 0.33 20.37 -19.24
CA MET A 546 0.55 20.89 -20.60
C MET A 546 -0.70 20.78 -21.48
N THR A 547 -1.43 19.65 -21.39
CA THR A 547 -2.66 19.43 -22.17
C THR A 547 -3.82 20.33 -21.72
N LYS A 548 -3.93 20.65 -20.42
CA LYS A 548 -4.93 21.61 -19.92
C LYS A 548 -4.68 23.02 -20.46
N THR A 549 -3.43 23.49 -20.47
CA THR A 549 -3.05 24.80 -21.02
C THR A 549 -3.36 24.93 -22.52
N CYS A 550 -3.11 23.89 -23.32
CA CYS A 550 -3.46 23.91 -24.76
C CYS A 550 -4.97 23.95 -25.05
N THR A 551 -5.82 23.52 -24.10
CA THR A 551 -7.28 23.55 -24.31
C THR A 551 -7.85 24.95 -24.12
N ILE A 552 -7.20 25.79 -23.31
CA ILE A 552 -7.64 27.17 -23.01
C ILE A 552 -7.26 28.13 -24.16
N SER A 553 -6.19 27.88 -24.90
CA SER A 553 -5.75 28.72 -26.04
C SER A 553 -6.62 28.63 -27.30
N HIS A 554 -7.64 27.77 -27.33
CA HIS A 554 -8.60 27.65 -28.43
C HIS A 554 -9.98 28.29 -28.13
N GLY A 555 -10.13 28.97 -26.98
CA GLY A 555 -11.31 29.77 -26.67
C GLY A 555 -11.26 31.15 -27.35
N LEU A 556 -12.07 31.34 -28.39
CA LEU A 556 -12.50 32.60 -29.02
C LEU A 556 -11.66 33.86 -28.68
N LEU A 557 -10.74 34.22 -29.56
CA LEU A 557 -10.19 35.59 -29.61
C LEU A 557 -11.36 36.58 -29.81
N PRO A 558 -11.56 37.57 -28.92
CA PRO A 558 -12.44 38.69 -29.23
C PRO A 558 -11.76 39.54 -30.31
N ASN A 559 -12.53 39.94 -31.33
CA ASN A 559 -12.11 40.87 -32.37
C ASN A 559 -11.59 42.17 -31.73
N ILE A 560 -10.27 42.36 -31.69
CA ILE A 560 -9.65 43.64 -31.39
C ILE A 560 -9.09 44.18 -32.71
N GLY A 561 -9.65 45.29 -33.19
CA GLY A 561 -9.20 46.00 -34.38
C GLY A 561 -7.81 46.63 -34.21
N PRO A 562 -7.21 47.14 -35.30
CA PRO A 562 -5.79 47.47 -35.32
C PRO A 562 -5.55 48.89 -34.80
N SER A 563 -5.04 49.03 -33.57
CA SER A 563 -4.14 50.15 -33.15
C SER A 563 -3.91 50.14 -31.64
N ASN A 564 -2.66 49.88 -31.23
CA ASN A 564 -1.84 50.77 -30.39
C ASN A 564 -0.68 49.99 -29.79
N VAL A 565 0.53 50.39 -30.20
CA VAL A 565 1.79 50.08 -29.54
C VAL A 565 1.81 50.82 -28.20
N ILE A 566 2.10 50.14 -27.10
CA ILE A 566 2.46 50.78 -25.83
C ILE A 566 3.83 50.23 -25.40
N GLU A 567 4.82 51.11 -25.40
CA GLU A 567 6.16 50.90 -24.85
C GLU A 567 6.13 50.82 -23.32
N ASN A 568 6.93 49.91 -22.77
CA ASN A 568 7.18 49.76 -21.33
C ASN A 568 7.99 50.94 -20.78
N SER A 569 7.53 51.55 -19.69
CA SER A 569 8.36 52.41 -18.84
C SER A 569 8.24 52.01 -17.37
N CYS A 570 9.37 51.77 -16.73
CA CYS A 570 9.51 51.51 -15.29
C CYS A 570 9.85 52.83 -14.57
N GLY A 571 9.20 53.13 -13.45
CA GLY A 571 9.49 54.31 -12.62
C GLY A 571 9.38 54.00 -11.12
N PHE A 572 10.24 54.66 -10.33
CA PHE A 572 10.25 54.64 -8.85
C PHE A 572 9.44 55.81 -8.27
N ASP A 573 8.82 55.61 -7.09
CA ASP A 573 8.22 56.70 -6.28
C ASP A 573 9.31 57.44 -5.45
N PRO A 574 9.28 58.78 -5.35
CA PRO A 574 10.23 59.59 -4.58
C PRO A 574 10.32 59.34 -3.06
N ASN A 575 9.44 58.57 -2.42
CA ASN A 575 9.40 58.47 -0.95
C ASN A 575 9.87 57.14 -0.33
N GLY A 576 10.38 56.19 -1.12
CA GLY A 576 11.24 55.11 -0.60
C GLY A 576 10.68 54.14 0.46
N THR A 577 9.36 53.91 0.53
CA THR A 577 8.76 53.07 1.61
C THR A 577 7.91 51.87 1.18
N SER A 578 7.84 51.48 -0.10
CA SER A 578 7.24 50.19 -0.49
C SER A 578 7.65 49.68 -1.87
N CYS A 579 7.98 48.38 -1.99
CA CYS A 579 8.05 47.67 -3.27
C CYS A 579 6.62 47.37 -3.77
N ILE A 580 6.24 47.97 -4.90
CA ILE A 580 5.09 47.52 -5.68
C ILE A 580 5.55 46.26 -6.43
N GLY A 581 4.82 45.16 -6.24
CA GLY A 581 5.18 43.85 -6.75
C GLY A 581 5.39 43.81 -8.26
N CYS A 582 6.48 43.19 -8.69
CA CYS A 582 6.65 42.77 -10.08
C CYS A 582 5.62 41.67 -10.35
N GLY A 583 4.63 41.97 -11.21
CA GLY A 583 3.85 40.93 -11.87
C GLY A 583 4.79 40.03 -12.66
N LEU A 584 4.76 38.73 -12.37
CA LEU A 584 5.47 37.73 -13.17
C LEU A 584 4.89 37.76 -14.58
N GLN A 585 5.72 38.09 -15.57
CA GLN A 585 5.44 37.78 -16.97
C GLN A 585 5.33 36.25 -17.10
N GLU A 586 4.13 35.75 -17.36
CA GLU A 586 3.97 34.44 -17.96
C GLU A 586 4.55 34.51 -19.37
N GLU A 587 5.63 33.77 -19.62
CA GLU A 587 6.08 33.48 -20.98
C GLU A 587 4.97 32.66 -21.66
N PHE A 588 4.18 33.33 -22.50
CA PHE A 588 3.25 32.67 -23.41
C PHE A 588 4.05 31.82 -24.40
N TYR A 589 4.11 30.51 -24.20
CA TYR A 589 4.51 29.59 -25.25
C TYR A 589 3.44 29.62 -26.34
N ASN A 590 3.78 30.25 -27.46
CA ASN A 590 2.92 30.32 -28.64
C ASN A 590 2.89 28.93 -29.28
N CYS A 591 1.72 28.29 -29.37
CA CYS A 591 1.52 26.97 -30.00
C CYS A 591 1.72 26.97 -31.54
N ALA A 592 2.48 27.92 -32.09
CA ALA A 592 2.63 28.13 -33.53
C ALA A 592 3.89 27.45 -34.14
N ASP A 593 4.80 26.90 -33.35
CA ASP A 593 6.02 26.25 -33.87
C ASP A 593 5.87 24.75 -34.18
N ILE A 594 4.64 24.23 -34.20
CA ILE A 594 4.33 22.93 -34.83
C ILE A 594 3.69 23.19 -36.19
N SER A 595 4.32 24.01 -37.04
CA SER A 595 3.97 24.06 -38.46
C SER A 595 4.74 22.98 -39.21
N ILE A 596 4.03 21.91 -39.56
CA ILE A 596 4.41 21.00 -40.63
C ILE A 596 4.58 21.86 -41.88
N GLY A 597 5.78 21.89 -42.45
CA GLY A 597 6.09 22.64 -43.67
C GLY A 597 5.04 22.35 -44.75
N GLY A 598 4.37 23.40 -45.19
CA GLY A 598 3.42 23.33 -46.29
C GLY A 598 4.14 23.07 -47.59
N ASP A 599 3.59 22.18 -48.39
CA ASP A 599 3.21 22.53 -49.76
C ASP A 599 2.06 21.64 -50.25
N ASP A 600 1.12 22.35 -50.88
CA ASP A 600 0.05 21.97 -51.80
C ASP A 600 -1.11 21.05 -51.35
N VAL A 601 -2.27 21.69 -51.27
CA VAL A 601 -3.59 21.10 -51.12
C VAL A 601 -4.11 20.75 -52.51
N SER A 602 -4.06 19.47 -52.91
CA SER A 602 -5.18 18.84 -53.65
C SER A 602 -4.96 17.34 -53.91
N LYS A 603 -6.04 16.58 -53.62
CA LYS A 603 -6.37 15.20 -54.07
C LYS A 603 -5.87 13.99 -53.26
N ASN A 604 -6.87 13.15 -52.95
CA ASN A 604 -6.86 11.69 -52.76
C ASN A 604 -6.42 11.07 -51.42
N THR A 605 -7.44 10.65 -50.66
CA THR A 605 -7.68 9.29 -50.11
C THR A 605 -6.52 8.29 -49.92
N TYR A 606 -6.51 7.72 -48.70
CA TYR A 606 -5.92 6.45 -48.20
C TYR A 606 -4.41 6.35 -47.90
N ASN A 607 -4.14 5.82 -46.68
CA ASN A 607 -2.94 5.14 -46.16
C ASN A 607 -1.65 5.94 -45.87
N THR A 608 -1.29 6.05 -44.58
CA THR A 608 0.04 5.61 -44.06
C THR A 608 0.14 5.66 -42.51
N PRO A 609 0.51 4.56 -41.80
CA PRO A 609 0.70 4.52 -40.34
C PRO A 609 2.17 4.58 -39.86
N HIS A 610 3.13 5.09 -40.65
CA HIS A 610 4.57 4.85 -40.39
C HIS A 610 5.41 6.03 -39.84
N ILE A 611 4.86 7.23 -39.63
CA ILE A 611 5.69 8.42 -39.30
C ILE A 611 5.59 8.87 -37.82
N LEU A 612 4.65 8.35 -37.02
CA LEU A 612 4.48 8.72 -35.59
C LEU A 612 5.32 7.89 -34.59
N LYS A 613 5.98 6.82 -35.05
CA LYS A 613 6.76 5.91 -34.19
C LYS A 613 8.13 6.47 -33.76
N PRO A 614 8.94 7.07 -34.67
CA PRO A 614 10.29 7.51 -34.33
C PRO A 614 10.33 8.69 -33.36
N THR A 615 9.37 9.61 -33.45
CA THR A 615 9.34 10.84 -32.62
C THR A 615 8.96 10.58 -31.17
N LEU A 616 8.12 9.57 -30.89
CA LEU A 616 7.77 9.20 -29.52
C LEU A 616 8.92 8.45 -28.83
N GLU A 617 9.59 7.53 -29.54
CA GLU A 617 10.79 6.83 -29.06
C GLU A 617 11.93 7.81 -28.79
N GLN A 618 12.14 8.78 -29.69
CA GLN A 618 13.17 9.82 -29.52
C GLN A 618 12.86 10.72 -28.31
N ASN A 619 11.61 11.13 -28.12
CA ASN A 619 11.22 12.01 -27.01
C ASN A 619 11.29 11.31 -25.65
N VAL A 620 10.86 10.05 -25.56
CA VAL A 620 11.00 9.25 -24.34
C VAL A 620 12.47 8.97 -24.04
N MET A 621 13.28 8.62 -25.05
CA MET A 621 14.72 8.44 -24.87
C MET A 621 15.45 9.74 -24.52
N ASP A 622 15.12 10.88 -25.12
CA ASP A 622 15.78 12.16 -24.82
C ASP A 622 15.43 12.66 -23.42
N ILE A 623 14.19 12.50 -22.98
CA ILE A 623 13.78 12.83 -21.61
C ILE A 623 14.45 11.88 -20.61
N THR A 624 14.49 10.57 -20.90
CA THR A 624 15.16 9.58 -20.07
C THR A 624 16.67 9.82 -20.01
N ASN A 625 17.31 10.16 -21.13
CA ASN A 625 18.74 10.46 -21.21
C ASN A 625 19.09 11.80 -20.56
N ARG A 626 18.21 12.80 -20.58
CA ARG A 626 18.39 14.05 -19.82
C ARG A 626 18.31 13.79 -18.32
N MET A 627 17.39 12.93 -17.86
CA MET A 627 17.31 12.53 -16.45
C MET A 627 18.53 11.70 -16.01
N LEU A 628 19.03 10.78 -16.84
CA LEU A 628 20.25 10.01 -16.57
C LEU A 628 21.53 10.88 -16.56
N LYS A 629 21.57 11.93 -17.38
CA LYS A 629 22.69 12.90 -17.39
C LYS A 629 22.70 13.79 -16.15
N GLN A 630 21.54 14.21 -15.64
CA GLN A 630 21.50 15.00 -14.39
C GLN A 630 22.07 14.20 -13.20
N ASN A 631 21.79 12.89 -13.09
CA ASN A 631 22.36 12.03 -12.05
C ASN A 631 23.86 11.72 -12.20
N THR A 632 24.47 11.95 -13.36
CA THR A 632 25.91 11.75 -13.58
C THR A 632 26.73 13.03 -13.46
N THR A 633 26.10 14.19 -13.42
CA THR A 633 26.80 15.48 -13.32
C THR A 633 27.16 15.84 -11.88
N GLU A 634 26.46 15.30 -10.87
CA GLU A 634 26.83 15.48 -9.45
C GLU A 634 27.96 14.54 -9.00
N LEU A 635 28.19 13.42 -9.70
CA LEU A 635 29.29 12.50 -9.40
C LEU A 635 30.66 12.94 -9.95
N THR A 636 30.76 14.08 -10.64
CA THR A 636 32.03 14.56 -11.25
C THR A 636 32.60 15.84 -10.63
N VAL A 637 31.93 16.45 -9.64
CA VAL A 637 32.41 17.71 -9.02
C VAL A 637 33.14 17.50 -7.67
N GLU A 638 33.12 16.31 -7.08
CA GLU A 638 33.76 16.05 -5.77
C GLU A 638 35.10 15.29 -5.78
N GLN A 639 35.75 15.10 -6.93
CA GLN A 639 37.04 14.37 -7.02
C GLN A 639 38.27 15.15 -7.51
N THR A 640 38.23 16.49 -7.51
CA THR A 640 39.43 17.31 -7.78
C THR A 640 39.96 17.99 -6.53
N ASN A 641 40.39 17.20 -5.54
CA ASN A 641 41.43 17.59 -4.58
C ASN A 641 41.82 16.40 -3.70
N VAL A 642 42.81 15.59 -4.11
CA VAL A 642 43.94 15.07 -3.29
C VAL A 642 44.92 14.36 -4.25
N GLY A 643 46.21 14.64 -4.07
CA GLY A 643 47.29 14.31 -5.01
C GLY A 643 47.70 12.85 -5.17
N TYR A 644 48.40 12.64 -6.29
CA TYR A 644 49.17 11.48 -6.75
C TYR A 644 49.95 10.69 -5.68
N VAL A 645 49.91 9.34 -5.75
CA VAL A 645 51.07 8.43 -5.94
C VAL A 645 50.61 7.13 -6.65
N GLU A 646 51.44 6.63 -7.57
CA GLU A 646 51.24 5.54 -8.54
C GLU A 646 51.25 4.08 -8.01
N ARG A 647 50.82 3.17 -8.92
CA ARG A 647 51.04 1.70 -9.08
C ARG A 647 49.88 0.83 -8.56
N THR A 648 49.28 -0.10 -9.32
CA THR A 648 49.75 -0.93 -10.45
C THR A 648 48.61 -1.32 -11.41
N GLN A 649 48.98 -1.47 -12.69
CA GLN A 649 48.20 -2.04 -13.80
C GLN A 649 47.61 -3.44 -13.51
N SER A 650 46.29 -3.55 -13.45
CA SER A 650 45.56 -4.81 -13.70
C SER A 650 44.11 -4.61 -14.21
N SER A 651 43.57 -3.38 -14.23
CA SER A 651 42.12 -3.18 -14.48
C SER A 651 41.75 -2.65 -15.88
N ARG A 652 42.70 -2.50 -16.82
CA ARG A 652 42.39 -1.95 -18.15
C ARG A 652 41.84 -2.97 -19.17
N ASN A 653 41.83 -4.26 -18.86
CA ASN A 653 41.37 -5.29 -19.80
C ASN A 653 39.91 -5.75 -19.61
N HIS A 654 39.13 -5.16 -18.69
CA HIS A 654 37.71 -5.50 -18.51
C HIS A 654 36.70 -4.45 -18.99
N LEU A 655 37.13 -3.23 -19.34
CA LEU A 655 36.23 -2.18 -19.82
C LEU A 655 36.13 -2.07 -21.36
N SER A 656 36.99 -2.73 -22.14
CA SER A 656 36.89 -2.69 -23.62
C SER A 656 35.95 -3.73 -24.22
N ASN A 657 35.37 -4.63 -23.42
CA ASN A 657 34.46 -5.68 -23.90
C ASN A 657 32.97 -5.32 -23.76
N TYR A 658 32.61 -4.28 -23.00
CA TYR A 658 31.20 -3.90 -22.81
C TYR A 658 30.68 -2.90 -23.87
N THR A 659 31.56 -2.15 -24.52
CA THR A 659 31.16 -1.12 -25.50
C THR A 659 30.97 -1.69 -26.91
N ASN A 660 31.54 -2.85 -27.23
CA ASN A 660 31.50 -3.44 -28.58
C ASN A 660 30.38 -4.47 -28.80
N GLN A 661 29.52 -4.75 -27.80
CA GLN A 661 28.36 -5.65 -27.96
C GLN A 661 27.01 -4.93 -28.15
N LEU A 662 26.98 -3.60 -28.12
CA LEU A 662 25.74 -2.81 -28.21
C LEU A 662 25.51 -2.10 -29.56
N THR A 663 26.32 -2.37 -30.60
CA THR A 663 26.25 -1.61 -31.86
C THR A 663 25.99 -2.41 -33.14
N GLU A 664 25.73 -3.72 -33.09
CA GLU A 664 25.61 -4.55 -34.31
C GLU A 664 24.20 -5.00 -34.76
N PRO A 665 23.07 -4.83 -34.03
CA PRO A 665 21.75 -5.07 -34.64
C PRO A 665 21.18 -3.86 -35.41
N ALA A 666 21.78 -2.66 -35.31
CA ALA A 666 21.21 -1.42 -35.85
C ALA A 666 21.60 -1.08 -37.29
N LYS A 667 22.13 -2.03 -38.08
CA LYS A 667 22.55 -1.79 -39.49
C LYS A 667 21.84 -2.62 -40.56
N LYS A 668 20.79 -3.37 -40.23
CA LYS A 668 19.84 -3.93 -41.21
C LYS A 668 18.45 -4.02 -40.62
N ILE A 669 17.66 -2.96 -40.79
CA ILE A 669 16.21 -2.88 -41.07
C ILE A 669 15.92 -1.43 -41.46
#